data_AF-A0A9D4Z6R4-F1
#
_entry.id   AF-A0A9D4Z6R4-F1
#
_cell.length_a   1.000
_cell.length_b   1.000
_cell.length_c   1.000
_cell.angle_alpha   90.00
_cell.angle_beta   90.00
_cell.angle_gamma   90.00
#
_symmetry.space_group_name_H-M   'P 1'
#
loop_
_entity.id
_entity.type
_entity.pdbx_description
1 polymer ?
#
loop_
_entity_poly.entity_id
_entity_poly.type
_entity_poly.pdbx_seq_one_letter_code
_entity_poly.pdbx_strand_id
1 'polypeptide(L)'
;MQVITMTAAQFYGKILNTVLVVSTLAALFSHTAANDPILLNIPDEEGFNAARRSFDMLSLSGTVSEDAMQLLRPGKGHDRLELSEIVLAKLALIEDPISIVGIVGPYHCGKSFLLNVLLNSTHGFPVGVKPEPETRGMWIRIISKERLKGKDDSQVVLLDTEGFYGERATRLYDARIFAVATLLSSHLVYNTLRTLGDTQSVSALADLAKQAQVFNLQNWLHSGDIASDQPFMSTTVDPSLLLRTLDFPPLTWVVQGFDIDLDSSHTPMDYLQRYLSAFSHTGDRTLDTLFTAGISCYSLRTPTDLNSLREQYGSKVLAADEELYSRLHPGYVSDLDKLRAGVFGNLTTKGGGKLTGKSIAAMLPLLVHYVNEDFPLQADRKLKDVLMDIVVEGAFAGGVEYFQKCMHEVSMIDAIVSSQRGKILHGDSNEVASMSHLATSALTAEELEAVMTAAESRAIAYCKRRCVGVPSHLVSLSCEAQLGIKLNNMKPLFREQNDRKVKEVLVRLGEGLYGAAGKKVQELKLPMADSSLQQVCSSIIHDALLGYEALVGPHKASHLYREACTKMQEEIQVRCEKMARINMEKISAIFSAAKGLFRGEYEHGFLARTHAIDVQTGDQIPSTVEESLKGTDGKPLPPKKLEEIHALNVKVAGLAYEKSVKDALPWMGSGDDLYDFHHFQCLQWLKQRYAEIQAYNNMLIRAFCEKCMASLVLQYKTDVSNITPFPDNDETISEKAEEIAKRLLQEYNTMTSDYASMTAVEEKRKELVHSIEDFLAHILKKNTALMAAFCYDPLMDAFKELRMQDCDRTFHHMWVSWSFWSHRCLWPGPKYMFGFRYAAYKAARKHLDKAQSSASEGAQSPGSNHEIAKGVILSPSTRNKVIQAWIEHDLAPYANVVLVNFSILTASIAVIVGCLLWMLRTVHSSVNTHHKVEPEGDNAWASYGSYMHQKAQQNPPRTFQRH
;
A
#
# COMPACT_ATOMS: atom_id res chain seq x y z
N MET A 1 52.72 -17.00 -1.49
CA MET A 1 51.74 -16.93 -2.59
C MET A 1 51.97 -18.07 -3.59
N GLN A 2 51.88 -19.33 -3.16
CA GLN A 2 52.27 -20.48 -4.01
C GLN A 2 51.50 -21.80 -3.75
N VAL A 3 50.46 -21.76 -2.90
CA VAL A 3 49.63 -22.92 -2.54
C VAL A 3 48.18 -22.79 -3.06
N ILE A 4 47.80 -21.60 -3.56
CA ILE A 4 46.46 -21.31 -4.11
C ILE A 4 46.40 -21.57 -5.64
N THR A 5 47.55 -21.75 -6.31
CA THR A 5 47.65 -21.90 -7.77
C THR A 5 47.67 -23.35 -8.28
N MET A 6 47.76 -24.37 -7.41
CA MET A 6 47.78 -25.78 -7.84
C MET A 6 46.42 -26.49 -7.77
N THR A 7 45.45 -25.99 -6.99
CA THR A 7 44.13 -26.63 -6.84
C THR A 7 43.09 -26.19 -7.88
N ALA A 8 43.38 -25.18 -8.71
CA ALA A 8 42.53 -24.81 -9.85
C ALA A 8 42.72 -25.74 -11.08
N ALA A 9 43.95 -26.21 -11.32
CA ALA A 9 44.32 -26.96 -12.52
C ALA A 9 43.68 -28.36 -12.59
N GLN A 10 43.47 -29.03 -11.45
CA GLN A 10 42.84 -30.36 -11.41
C GLN A 10 41.32 -30.35 -11.58
N PHE A 11 40.65 -29.19 -11.44
CA PHE A 11 39.20 -29.10 -11.61
C PHE A 11 38.82 -28.90 -13.09
N TYR A 12 39.50 -27.99 -13.79
CA TYR A 12 39.26 -27.73 -15.22
C TYR A 12 39.58 -28.94 -16.12
N GLY A 13 40.58 -29.75 -15.77
CA GLY A 13 40.95 -30.97 -16.51
C GLY A 13 39.86 -32.05 -16.56
N LYS A 14 38.89 -32.06 -15.64
CA LYS A 14 37.75 -33.01 -15.66
C LYS A 14 36.52 -32.48 -16.41
N ILE A 15 36.33 -31.17 -16.48
CA ILE A 15 35.19 -30.58 -17.20
C ILE A 15 35.41 -30.71 -18.72
N LEU A 16 36.63 -30.46 -19.22
CA LEU A 16 36.90 -30.54 -20.66
C LEU A 16 36.74 -31.96 -21.24
N ASN A 17 37.17 -33.00 -20.52
CA ASN A 17 36.96 -34.39 -20.95
C ASN A 17 35.48 -34.80 -20.97
N THR A 18 34.65 -34.21 -20.12
CA THR A 18 33.20 -34.50 -20.13
C THR A 18 32.54 -33.91 -21.38
N VAL A 19 32.91 -32.68 -21.76
CA VAL A 19 32.42 -32.03 -22.99
C VAL A 19 32.92 -32.74 -24.25
N LEU A 20 34.19 -33.18 -24.29
CA LEU A 20 34.76 -33.84 -25.47
C LEU A 20 34.14 -35.21 -25.74
N VAL A 21 33.81 -35.99 -24.68
CA VAL A 21 33.13 -37.30 -24.80
C VAL A 21 31.69 -37.16 -25.30
N VAL A 22 30.96 -36.13 -24.87
CA VAL A 22 29.61 -35.85 -25.39
C VAL A 22 29.65 -35.53 -26.89
N SER A 23 30.67 -34.78 -27.35
CA SER A 23 30.82 -34.47 -28.78
C SER A 23 31.33 -35.64 -29.65
N THR A 24 32.11 -36.59 -29.11
CA THR A 24 32.56 -37.76 -29.90
C THR A 24 31.55 -38.91 -29.90
N LEU A 25 30.71 -39.07 -28.87
CA LEU A 25 29.59 -40.00 -28.91
C LEU A 25 28.51 -39.57 -29.91
N ALA A 26 28.25 -38.26 -30.05
CA ALA A 26 27.38 -37.73 -31.10
C ALA A 26 27.89 -38.08 -32.52
N ALA A 27 29.21 -38.05 -32.74
CA ALA A 27 29.81 -38.43 -34.02
C ALA A 27 29.74 -39.94 -34.29
N LEU A 28 29.92 -40.79 -33.28
CA LEU A 28 29.87 -42.25 -33.43
C LEU A 28 28.46 -42.80 -33.69
N PHE A 29 27.40 -42.16 -33.18
CA PHE A 29 26.02 -42.49 -33.56
C PHE A 29 25.61 -41.98 -34.95
N SER A 30 26.39 -41.06 -35.55
CA SER A 30 26.06 -40.43 -36.83
C SER A 30 26.51 -41.23 -38.08
N HIS A 31 27.09 -42.42 -37.93
CA HIS A 31 27.56 -43.22 -39.07
C HIS A 31 27.34 -44.74 -38.98
N THR A 32 26.18 -45.16 -38.45
CA THR A 32 25.57 -46.47 -38.75
C THR A 32 24.04 -46.45 -38.89
N ALA A 33 23.39 -45.31 -38.62
CA ALA A 33 21.97 -45.09 -38.87
C ALA A 33 21.66 -44.92 -40.38
N ALA A 34 21.90 -45.98 -41.15
CA ALA A 34 21.68 -46.06 -42.60
C ALA A 34 21.09 -47.42 -43.00
N ASN A 35 19.98 -47.79 -42.34
CA ASN A 35 18.94 -48.67 -42.84
C ASN A 35 17.68 -48.44 -41.99
N ASP A 36 16.67 -47.84 -42.61
CA ASP A 36 15.26 -47.81 -42.23
C ASP A 36 14.91 -47.59 -40.75
N PRO A 37 14.72 -46.32 -40.31
CA PRO A 37 13.71 -46.09 -39.27
C PRO A 37 12.38 -46.62 -39.80
N ILE A 38 11.72 -47.51 -39.05
CA ILE A 38 10.37 -47.96 -39.40
C ILE A 38 9.40 -46.82 -39.11
N LEU A 39 9.30 -45.91 -40.09
CA LEU A 39 8.06 -45.22 -40.35
C LEU A 39 6.97 -46.28 -40.45
N LEU A 40 6.05 -46.29 -39.49
CA LEU A 40 4.70 -46.71 -39.77
C LEU A 40 4.18 -45.76 -40.85
N ASN A 41 4.32 -46.18 -42.10
CA ASN A 41 3.63 -45.57 -43.22
C ASN A 41 2.13 -45.85 -43.05
N ILE A 42 1.51 -45.10 -42.13
CA ILE A 42 0.10 -44.78 -42.21
C ILE A 42 -0.09 -44.31 -43.66
N PRO A 43 -0.85 -45.04 -44.49
CA PRO A 43 -0.98 -44.67 -45.89
C PRO A 43 -1.58 -43.27 -45.92
N ASP A 44 -1.01 -42.40 -46.76
CA ASP A 44 -1.55 -41.05 -46.98
C ASP A 44 -3.06 -41.13 -47.25
N GLU A 45 -3.78 -40.03 -47.01
CA GLU A 45 -5.24 -40.04 -47.16
C GLU A 45 -5.67 -40.50 -48.57
N GLU A 46 -4.84 -40.28 -49.59
CA GLU A 46 -5.01 -40.86 -50.93
C GLU A 46 -4.80 -42.39 -51.00
N GLY A 47 -3.83 -42.95 -50.28
CA GLY A 47 -3.59 -44.39 -50.20
C GLY A 47 -4.71 -45.14 -49.47
N PHE A 48 -5.19 -44.59 -48.34
CA PHE A 48 -6.37 -45.12 -47.65
C PHE A 48 -7.62 -45.01 -48.53
N ASN A 49 -7.80 -43.90 -49.26
CA ASN A 49 -8.89 -43.75 -50.21
C ASN A 49 -8.71 -44.59 -51.50
N ALA A 50 -7.50 -44.97 -51.90
CA ALA A 50 -7.25 -45.88 -53.03
C ALA A 50 -7.60 -47.33 -52.65
N ALA A 51 -7.22 -47.76 -51.44
CA ALA A 51 -7.68 -49.02 -50.88
C ALA A 51 -9.21 -49.04 -50.75
N ARG A 52 -9.81 -47.94 -50.26
CA ARG A 52 -11.26 -47.76 -50.16
C ARG A 52 -11.97 -47.81 -51.51
N ARG A 53 -11.50 -47.08 -52.53
CA ARG A 53 -12.05 -47.15 -53.90
C ARG A 53 -11.95 -48.55 -54.51
N SER A 54 -10.85 -49.26 -54.24
CA SER A 54 -10.69 -50.67 -54.67
C SER A 54 -11.66 -51.60 -53.96
N PHE A 55 -12.00 -51.29 -52.71
CA PHE A 55 -12.98 -52.03 -51.90
C PHE A 55 -14.44 -51.69 -52.26
N ASP A 56 -14.74 -50.42 -52.56
CA ASP A 56 -16.06 -49.97 -53.03
C ASP A 56 -16.39 -50.55 -54.42
N MET A 57 -15.38 -50.82 -55.24
CA MET A 57 -15.55 -51.56 -56.50
C MET A 57 -15.84 -53.06 -56.29
N LEU A 58 -15.47 -53.62 -55.13
CA LEU A 58 -15.77 -55.01 -54.75
C LEU A 58 -17.08 -55.14 -53.96
N SER A 59 -17.47 -54.13 -53.17
CA SER A 59 -18.69 -54.15 -52.35
C SER A 59 -19.98 -54.03 -53.17
N LEU A 60 -19.88 -53.65 -54.45
CA LEU A 60 -20.97 -53.75 -55.44
C LEU A 60 -21.46 -55.19 -55.65
N SER A 61 -20.64 -56.20 -55.30
CA SER A 61 -21.11 -57.55 -54.98
C SER A 61 -21.14 -57.72 -53.46
N GLY A 62 -22.34 -57.80 -52.87
CA GLY A 62 -22.58 -57.81 -51.42
C GLY A 62 -22.16 -59.08 -50.66
N THR A 63 -21.05 -59.73 -51.05
CA THR A 63 -20.52 -60.95 -50.44
C THR A 63 -19.10 -60.72 -49.95
N VAL A 64 -18.88 -60.80 -48.64
CA VAL A 64 -17.52 -60.83 -48.07
C VAL A 64 -16.83 -62.11 -48.53
N SER A 65 -15.72 -61.99 -49.26
CA SER A 65 -14.99 -63.16 -49.77
C SER A 65 -14.38 -63.95 -48.62
N GLU A 66 -14.77 -65.22 -48.46
CA GLU A 66 -14.29 -66.13 -47.40
C GLU A 66 -12.87 -66.68 -47.67
N ASP A 67 -11.99 -65.88 -48.28
CA ASP A 67 -10.64 -66.29 -48.64
C ASP A 67 -9.72 -66.34 -47.41
N ALA A 68 -8.79 -67.30 -47.41
CA ALA A 68 -7.71 -67.35 -46.42
C ALA A 68 -6.65 -66.29 -46.77
N MET A 69 -6.27 -65.46 -45.79
CA MET A 69 -5.31 -64.37 -45.96
C MET A 69 -4.20 -64.46 -44.93
N GLN A 70 -2.94 -64.20 -45.32
CA GLN A 70 -1.83 -64.18 -44.37
C GLN A 70 -1.91 -62.91 -43.49
N LEU A 71 -2.17 -63.11 -42.19
CA LEU A 71 -2.26 -62.06 -41.19
C LEU A 71 -0.88 -61.64 -40.71
N LEU A 72 -0.07 -62.63 -40.30
CA LEU A 72 1.34 -62.46 -39.93
C LEU A 72 2.21 -63.36 -40.82
N ARG A 73 3.38 -62.87 -41.22
CA ARG A 73 4.42 -63.65 -41.91
C ARG A 73 5.68 -63.76 -41.04
N PRO A 74 6.53 -64.79 -41.21
CA PRO A 74 7.84 -64.80 -40.59
C PRO A 74 8.70 -63.65 -41.15
N GLY A 75 9.50 -63.01 -40.31
CA GLY A 75 10.57 -62.12 -40.76
C GLY A 75 11.69 -62.87 -41.48
N LYS A 76 12.60 -62.14 -42.14
CA LYS A 76 13.68 -62.72 -42.96
C LYS A 76 14.60 -63.71 -42.20
N GLY A 77 14.71 -63.58 -40.87
CA GLY A 77 15.48 -64.48 -40.00
C GLY A 77 14.72 -65.67 -39.44
N HIS A 78 13.39 -65.77 -39.68
CA HIS A 78 12.48 -66.73 -39.03
C HIS A 78 12.42 -66.64 -37.49
N ASP A 79 12.74 -65.46 -36.99
CA ASP A 79 12.95 -65.04 -35.60
C ASP A 79 11.77 -64.22 -35.06
N ARG A 80 11.22 -63.32 -35.90
CA ARG A 80 10.15 -62.37 -35.60
C ARG A 80 8.91 -62.57 -36.48
N LEU A 81 7.81 -61.93 -36.10
CA LEU A 81 6.55 -61.88 -36.84
C LEU A 81 6.35 -60.49 -37.48
N GLU A 82 5.99 -60.44 -38.75
CA GLU A 82 5.67 -59.19 -39.47
C GLU A 82 4.18 -59.14 -39.83
N LEU A 83 3.55 -57.98 -39.63
CA LEU A 83 2.11 -57.79 -39.78
C LEU A 83 1.70 -57.43 -41.22
N SER A 84 0.56 -57.95 -41.66
CA SER A 84 -0.06 -57.65 -42.96
C SER A 84 -1.06 -56.50 -42.84
N GLU A 85 -0.63 -55.29 -43.19
CA GLU A 85 -1.43 -54.05 -43.14
C GLU A 85 -2.74 -54.15 -43.96
N ILE A 86 -2.71 -54.85 -45.09
CA ILE A 86 -3.88 -55.06 -45.96
C ILE A 86 -4.96 -55.87 -45.23
N VAL A 87 -4.56 -56.87 -44.45
CA VAL A 87 -5.48 -57.69 -43.64
C VAL A 87 -5.92 -56.94 -42.40
N LEU A 88 -5.04 -56.12 -41.82
CA LEU A 88 -5.38 -55.21 -40.72
C LEU A 88 -6.48 -54.21 -41.11
N ALA A 89 -6.38 -53.62 -42.30
CA ALA A 89 -7.40 -52.73 -42.84
C ALA A 89 -8.74 -53.45 -43.08
N LYS A 90 -8.71 -54.69 -43.60
CA LYS A 90 -9.93 -55.52 -43.75
C LYS A 90 -10.58 -55.84 -42.40
N LEU A 91 -9.80 -56.15 -41.36
CA LEU A 91 -10.32 -56.35 -40.00
C LEU A 91 -10.91 -55.06 -39.42
N ALA A 92 -10.29 -53.90 -39.68
CA ALA A 92 -10.75 -52.60 -39.18
C ALA A 92 -12.13 -52.17 -39.73
N LEU A 93 -12.57 -52.75 -40.85
CA LEU A 93 -13.90 -52.54 -41.44
C LEU A 93 -15.00 -53.38 -40.78
N ILE A 94 -14.65 -54.37 -39.93
CA ILE A 94 -15.64 -55.17 -39.21
C ILE A 94 -15.99 -54.45 -37.90
N GLU A 95 -17.14 -53.79 -37.88
CA GLU A 95 -17.72 -53.16 -36.69
C GLU A 95 -18.41 -54.18 -35.76
N ASP A 96 -18.75 -55.37 -36.27
CA ASP A 96 -19.29 -56.48 -35.50
C ASP A 96 -18.30 -56.99 -34.42
N PRO A 97 -18.80 -57.47 -33.27
CA PRO A 97 -18.02 -58.28 -32.33
C PRO A 97 -17.48 -59.55 -33.01
N ILE A 98 -16.21 -59.89 -32.79
CA ILE A 98 -15.55 -61.06 -33.40
C ILE A 98 -15.30 -62.18 -32.38
N SER A 99 -15.61 -63.41 -32.79
CA SER A 99 -15.15 -64.64 -32.14
C SER A 99 -14.08 -65.32 -32.98
N ILE A 100 -12.85 -65.36 -32.48
CA ILE A 100 -11.72 -66.03 -33.14
C ILE A 100 -11.60 -67.47 -32.63
N VAL A 101 -11.56 -68.45 -33.55
CA VAL A 101 -11.16 -69.82 -33.28
C VAL A 101 -9.77 -70.05 -33.87
N GLY A 102 -8.75 -70.14 -33.01
CA GLY A 102 -7.38 -70.43 -33.42
C GLY A 102 -7.03 -71.90 -33.30
N ILE A 103 -6.22 -72.41 -34.22
CA ILE A 103 -5.64 -73.75 -34.14
C ILE A 103 -4.12 -73.68 -34.00
N VAL A 104 -3.58 -74.47 -33.09
CA VAL A 104 -2.15 -74.54 -32.77
C VAL A 104 -1.71 -76.00 -32.63
N GLY A 105 -0.41 -76.26 -32.74
CA GLY A 105 0.15 -77.62 -32.64
C GLY A 105 1.34 -77.81 -33.59
N PRO A 106 1.98 -79.00 -33.54
CA PRO A 106 3.19 -79.31 -34.31
C PRO A 106 3.06 -79.08 -35.83
N TYR A 107 4.20 -79.08 -36.51
CA TYR A 107 4.23 -79.20 -37.97
C TYR A 107 3.64 -80.55 -38.46
N HIS A 108 3.03 -80.53 -39.66
CA HIS A 108 2.31 -81.63 -40.32
C HIS A 108 1.18 -82.36 -39.55
N CYS A 109 0.66 -81.82 -38.43
CA CYS A 109 -0.49 -82.43 -37.74
C CYS A 109 -1.87 -82.22 -38.42
N GLY A 110 -1.93 -81.58 -39.60
CA GLY A 110 -3.18 -81.41 -40.36
C GLY A 110 -4.10 -80.29 -39.89
N LYS A 111 -3.54 -79.17 -39.39
CA LYS A 111 -4.31 -78.03 -38.85
C LYS A 111 -5.22 -77.34 -39.87
N SER A 112 -4.65 -76.91 -41.00
CA SER A 112 -5.35 -76.22 -42.09
C SER A 112 -6.48 -77.06 -42.68
N PHE A 113 -6.23 -78.37 -42.85
CA PHE A 113 -7.23 -79.35 -43.24
C PHE A 113 -8.37 -79.46 -42.21
N LEU A 114 -8.06 -79.57 -40.92
CA LEU A 114 -9.07 -79.64 -39.85
C LEU A 114 -9.96 -78.39 -39.83
N LEU A 115 -9.39 -77.19 -39.96
CA LEU A 115 -10.17 -75.94 -40.03
C LEU A 115 -11.08 -75.88 -41.26
N ASN A 116 -10.67 -76.41 -42.41
CA ASN A 116 -11.54 -76.50 -43.59
C ASN A 116 -12.71 -77.48 -43.33
N VAL A 117 -12.43 -78.72 -42.90
CA VAL A 117 -13.48 -79.76 -42.75
C VAL A 117 -14.46 -79.47 -41.61
N LEU A 118 -14.06 -78.69 -40.61
CA LEU A 118 -14.97 -78.13 -39.58
C LEU A 118 -16.04 -77.18 -40.15
N LEU A 119 -15.85 -76.65 -41.37
CA LEU A 119 -16.83 -75.87 -42.13
C LEU A 119 -17.55 -76.69 -43.22
N ASN A 120 -17.49 -78.02 -43.14
CA ASN A 120 -18.07 -78.99 -44.09
C ASN A 120 -17.57 -78.84 -45.55
N SER A 121 -16.27 -78.58 -45.72
CA SER A 121 -15.60 -78.42 -47.02
C SER A 121 -14.13 -78.77 -46.91
N THR A 122 -13.43 -79.17 -47.98
CA THR A 122 -11.96 -79.26 -47.98
C THR A 122 -11.27 -77.95 -48.39
N HIS A 123 -12.02 -76.93 -48.81
CA HIS A 123 -11.49 -75.66 -49.32
C HIS A 123 -11.46 -74.52 -48.29
N GLY A 124 -10.40 -73.70 -48.37
CA GLY A 124 -10.17 -72.57 -47.49
C GLY A 124 -8.71 -72.24 -47.33
N PHE A 125 -8.14 -72.63 -46.19
CA PHE A 125 -6.70 -72.56 -45.96
C PHE A 125 -5.98 -73.53 -46.92
N PRO A 126 -4.84 -73.13 -47.51
CA PRO A 126 -4.07 -74.01 -48.38
C PRO A 126 -3.53 -75.22 -47.59
N VAL A 127 -3.56 -76.40 -48.20
CA VAL A 127 -3.09 -77.65 -47.58
C VAL A 127 -1.90 -78.18 -48.39
N GLY A 128 -0.71 -78.15 -47.80
CA GLY A 128 0.52 -78.63 -48.45
C GLY A 128 0.56 -80.15 -48.60
N VAL A 129 0.92 -80.62 -49.80
CA VAL A 129 1.14 -82.06 -50.10
C VAL A 129 2.61 -82.50 -49.98
N LYS A 130 3.50 -81.61 -49.54
CA LYS A 130 4.94 -81.85 -49.43
C LYS A 130 5.40 -81.99 -47.97
N PRO A 131 6.63 -82.51 -47.74
CA PRO A 131 7.24 -82.57 -46.41
C PRO A 131 7.76 -81.22 -45.89
N GLU A 132 7.70 -80.13 -46.66
CA GLU A 132 8.04 -78.80 -46.17
C GLU A 132 6.85 -78.12 -45.45
N PRO A 133 7.04 -77.34 -44.37
CA PRO A 133 5.94 -76.61 -43.73
C PRO A 133 5.37 -75.52 -44.65
N GLU A 134 4.15 -75.74 -45.14
CA GLU A 134 3.42 -74.88 -46.08
C GLU A 134 2.85 -73.62 -45.38
N THR A 135 2.11 -73.79 -44.28
CA THR A 135 1.61 -72.67 -43.46
C THR A 135 2.76 -71.99 -42.73
N ARG A 136 3.14 -70.79 -43.18
CA ARG A 136 4.14 -69.93 -42.52
C ARG A 136 3.49 -68.70 -41.89
N GLY A 137 3.93 -68.35 -40.68
CA GLY A 137 3.33 -67.30 -39.86
C GLY A 137 1.92 -67.65 -39.35
N MET A 138 0.96 -66.75 -39.55
CA MET A 138 -0.44 -66.93 -39.12
C MET A 138 -1.39 -66.45 -40.22
N TRP A 139 -2.44 -67.23 -40.48
CA TRP A 139 -3.42 -67.01 -41.56
C TRP A 139 -4.83 -66.88 -40.98
N ILE A 140 -5.63 -65.98 -41.55
CA ILE A 140 -6.97 -65.65 -41.07
C ILE A 140 -8.00 -65.88 -42.17
N ARG A 141 -9.18 -66.39 -41.79
CA ARG A 141 -10.33 -66.58 -42.69
C ARG A 141 -11.59 -66.05 -42.01
N ILE A 142 -12.25 -65.08 -42.63
CA ILE A 142 -13.51 -64.50 -42.14
C ILE A 142 -14.65 -65.29 -42.79
N ILE A 143 -15.61 -65.76 -41.98
CA ILE A 143 -16.69 -66.64 -42.44
C ILE A 143 -18.00 -65.83 -42.55
N SER A 144 -18.83 -66.05 -43.56
CA SER A 144 -20.13 -65.36 -43.64
C SER A 144 -20.98 -65.69 -42.41
N LYS A 145 -21.61 -64.67 -41.80
CA LYS A 145 -22.58 -64.85 -40.70
C LYS A 145 -23.75 -65.78 -41.08
N GLU A 146 -24.03 -65.96 -42.37
CA GLU A 146 -25.01 -66.93 -42.89
C GLU A 146 -24.51 -68.38 -42.78
N ARG A 147 -23.21 -68.59 -42.97
CA ARG A 147 -22.54 -69.91 -42.91
C ARG A 147 -22.21 -70.30 -41.47
N LEU A 148 -21.71 -69.36 -40.67
CA LEU A 148 -21.36 -69.59 -39.27
C LEU A 148 -21.28 -68.26 -38.50
N LYS A 149 -21.91 -68.22 -37.31
CA LYS A 149 -21.85 -67.10 -36.37
C LYS A 149 -21.78 -67.60 -34.92
N GLY A 150 -21.30 -66.76 -34.01
CA GLY A 150 -21.22 -67.10 -32.59
C GLY A 150 -22.59 -67.13 -31.92
N LYS A 151 -22.62 -67.68 -30.71
CA LYS A 151 -23.83 -67.80 -29.86
C LYS A 151 -24.37 -66.42 -29.41
N ASP A 152 -23.51 -65.41 -29.44
CA ASP A 152 -23.78 -63.99 -29.18
C ASP A 152 -23.94 -63.16 -30.48
N ASP A 153 -24.31 -63.80 -31.60
CA ASP A 153 -24.43 -63.23 -32.95
C ASP A 153 -23.13 -62.67 -33.56
N SER A 154 -21.99 -62.98 -32.94
CA SER A 154 -20.68 -62.50 -33.34
C SER A 154 -20.19 -63.05 -34.68
N GLN A 155 -19.36 -62.26 -35.34
CA GLN A 155 -18.64 -62.60 -36.56
C GLN A 155 -17.58 -63.66 -36.25
N VAL A 156 -17.73 -64.87 -36.80
CA VAL A 156 -16.75 -65.96 -36.59
C VAL A 156 -15.57 -65.83 -37.56
N VAL A 157 -14.37 -66.02 -37.02
CA VAL A 157 -13.11 -65.92 -37.74
C VAL A 157 -12.23 -67.10 -37.36
N LEU A 158 -11.65 -67.78 -38.34
CA LEU A 158 -10.70 -68.87 -38.14
C LEU A 158 -9.27 -68.35 -38.26
N LEU A 159 -8.37 -68.87 -37.42
CA LEU A 159 -6.96 -68.48 -37.36
C LEU A 159 -6.06 -69.74 -37.42
N ASP A 160 -5.48 -70.01 -38.59
CA ASP A 160 -4.50 -71.08 -38.80
C ASP A 160 -3.08 -70.60 -38.47
N THR A 161 -2.22 -71.48 -37.96
CA THR A 161 -0.84 -71.14 -37.60
C THR A 161 0.18 -72.07 -38.23
N GLU A 162 1.38 -71.54 -38.39
CA GLU A 162 2.59 -72.35 -38.54
C GLU A 162 2.70 -73.42 -37.43
N GLY A 163 3.36 -74.52 -37.76
CA GLY A 163 3.52 -75.65 -36.86
C GLY A 163 4.79 -75.60 -36.03
N PHE A 164 4.64 -75.80 -34.72
CA PHE A 164 5.77 -75.83 -33.79
C PHE A 164 6.77 -76.91 -34.16
N TYR A 165 8.05 -76.66 -33.85
CA TYR A 165 9.19 -77.56 -34.11
C TYR A 165 9.49 -77.80 -35.60
N GLY A 166 8.99 -76.92 -36.49
CA GLY A 166 9.30 -76.95 -37.93
C GLY A 166 10.74 -76.52 -38.25
N GLU A 167 11.22 -76.85 -39.46
CA GLU A 167 12.58 -76.47 -39.88
C GLU A 167 12.75 -74.94 -39.87
N ARG A 168 13.84 -74.49 -39.20
CA ARG A 168 14.27 -73.09 -38.98
C ARG A 168 13.46 -72.29 -37.96
N ALA A 169 12.38 -72.83 -37.41
CA ALA A 169 11.72 -72.21 -36.26
C ALA A 169 12.62 -72.30 -35.00
N THR A 170 12.70 -71.22 -34.24
CA THR A 170 13.31 -71.25 -32.90
C THR A 170 12.24 -71.54 -31.84
N ARG A 171 12.62 -72.06 -30.67
CA ARG A 171 11.68 -72.22 -29.54
C ARG A 171 10.99 -70.90 -29.16
N LEU A 172 11.70 -69.78 -29.32
CA LEU A 172 11.15 -68.45 -29.08
C LEU A 172 10.13 -68.07 -30.16
N TYR A 173 10.39 -68.35 -31.43
CA TYR A 173 9.42 -68.18 -32.52
C TYR A 173 8.16 -69.04 -32.33
N ASP A 174 8.31 -70.31 -31.93
CA ASP A 174 7.17 -71.18 -31.59
C ASP A 174 6.34 -70.59 -30.44
N ALA A 175 6.99 -70.05 -29.41
CA ALA A 175 6.33 -69.34 -28.31
C ALA A 175 5.67 -68.03 -28.76
N ARG A 176 6.26 -67.29 -29.70
CA ARG A 176 5.68 -66.07 -30.31
C ARG A 176 4.38 -66.39 -31.06
N ILE A 177 4.38 -67.44 -31.89
CA ILE A 177 3.17 -67.94 -32.57
C ILE A 177 2.11 -68.39 -31.55
N PHE A 178 2.50 -69.18 -30.54
CA PHE A 178 1.57 -69.68 -29.53
C PHE A 178 0.95 -68.55 -28.69
N ALA A 179 1.75 -67.55 -28.30
CA ALA A 179 1.29 -66.38 -27.53
C ALA A 179 0.24 -65.57 -28.29
N VAL A 180 0.52 -65.19 -29.55
CA VAL A 180 -0.42 -64.42 -30.37
C VAL A 180 -1.68 -65.22 -30.67
N ALA A 181 -1.56 -66.53 -30.97
CA ALA A 181 -2.71 -67.40 -31.17
C ALA A 181 -3.61 -67.44 -29.92
N THR A 182 -3.04 -67.60 -28.73
CA THR A 182 -3.76 -67.70 -27.46
C THR A 182 -4.39 -66.36 -27.05
N LEU A 183 -3.69 -65.25 -27.26
CA LEU A 183 -4.19 -63.90 -26.95
C LEU A 183 -5.38 -63.49 -27.81
N LEU A 184 -5.32 -63.74 -29.13
CA LEU A 184 -6.38 -63.37 -30.06
C LEU A 184 -7.58 -64.32 -30.00
N SER A 185 -7.34 -65.62 -29.77
CA SER A 185 -8.41 -66.63 -29.79
C SER A 185 -9.42 -66.42 -28.67
N SER A 186 -10.70 -66.52 -29.04
CA SER A 186 -11.83 -66.70 -28.14
C SER A 186 -12.04 -68.18 -27.76
N HIS A 187 -11.59 -69.10 -28.64
CA HIS A 187 -11.51 -70.54 -28.40
C HIS A 187 -10.24 -71.08 -29.05
N LEU A 188 -9.44 -71.89 -28.36
CA LEU A 188 -8.15 -72.40 -28.86
C LEU A 188 -8.20 -73.92 -29.07
N VAL A 189 -7.78 -74.37 -30.25
CA VAL A 189 -7.71 -75.79 -30.61
C VAL A 189 -6.24 -76.23 -30.64
N TYR A 190 -5.83 -77.16 -29.77
CA TYR A 190 -4.50 -77.75 -29.82
C TYR A 190 -4.55 -79.13 -30.49
N ASN A 191 -3.92 -79.26 -31.65
CA ASN A 191 -4.10 -80.40 -32.54
C ASN A 191 -2.83 -81.27 -32.61
N THR A 192 -2.94 -82.53 -32.19
CA THR A 192 -1.88 -83.55 -32.22
C THR A 192 -2.29 -84.77 -33.04
N LEU A 193 -1.35 -85.69 -33.28
CA LEU A 193 -1.57 -86.93 -34.04
C LEU A 193 -1.48 -88.17 -33.13
N ARG A 194 -2.35 -89.15 -33.39
CA ARG A 194 -2.32 -90.57 -32.96
C ARG A 194 -2.32 -90.90 -31.46
N THR A 195 -1.89 -90.01 -30.56
CA THR A 195 -1.70 -90.33 -29.14
C THR A 195 -2.62 -89.49 -28.24
N LEU A 196 -3.49 -90.14 -27.46
CA LEU A 196 -4.35 -89.51 -26.46
C LEU A 196 -3.57 -89.13 -25.19
N GLY A 197 -2.79 -88.06 -25.30
CA GLY A 197 -1.97 -87.53 -24.20
C GLY A 197 -0.67 -88.31 -24.02
N ASP A 198 0.43 -87.57 -23.96
CA ASP A 198 1.74 -88.09 -23.61
C ASP A 198 2.56 -87.01 -22.88
N THR A 199 3.55 -87.42 -22.11
CA THR A 199 4.34 -86.51 -21.26
C THR A 199 5.11 -85.46 -22.08
N GLN A 200 5.51 -85.75 -23.32
CA GLN A 200 6.21 -84.79 -24.17
C GLN A 200 5.24 -83.74 -24.71
N SER A 201 4.08 -84.14 -25.25
CA SER A 201 3.06 -83.18 -25.72
C SER A 201 2.49 -82.32 -24.58
N VAL A 202 2.30 -82.87 -23.39
CA VAL A 202 1.84 -82.12 -22.20
C VAL A 202 2.90 -81.13 -21.73
N SER A 203 4.17 -81.53 -21.65
CA SER A 203 5.27 -80.61 -21.29
C SER A 203 5.47 -79.52 -22.36
N ALA A 204 5.43 -79.89 -23.64
CA ALA A 204 5.55 -78.96 -24.76
C ALA A 204 4.48 -77.86 -24.72
N LEU A 205 3.22 -78.25 -24.52
CA LEU A 205 2.11 -77.32 -24.37
C LEU A 205 2.24 -76.46 -23.10
N ALA A 206 2.66 -77.06 -21.97
CA ALA A 206 2.88 -76.33 -20.72
C ALA A 206 3.99 -75.27 -20.86
N ASP A 207 5.12 -75.60 -21.50
CA ASP A 207 6.24 -74.70 -21.66
C ASP A 207 5.94 -73.56 -22.66
N LEU A 208 5.16 -73.82 -23.72
CA LEU A 208 4.63 -72.77 -24.61
C LEU A 208 3.62 -71.86 -23.86
N ALA A 209 2.73 -72.44 -23.06
CA ALA A 209 1.74 -71.71 -22.28
C ALA A 209 2.36 -70.83 -21.18
N LYS A 210 3.41 -71.31 -20.50
CA LYS A 210 4.22 -70.50 -19.57
C LYS A 210 4.84 -69.28 -20.29
N GLN A 211 5.47 -69.50 -21.44
CA GLN A 211 6.13 -68.42 -22.21
C GLN A 211 5.11 -67.38 -22.69
N ALA A 212 3.95 -67.80 -23.21
CA ALA A 212 2.85 -66.90 -23.54
C ALA A 212 2.39 -66.07 -22.33
N GLN A 213 2.25 -66.68 -21.15
CA GLN A 213 1.88 -65.95 -19.94
C GLN A 213 2.92 -64.87 -19.56
N VAL A 214 4.21 -65.08 -19.82
CA VAL A 214 5.26 -64.06 -19.62
C VAL A 214 5.08 -62.89 -20.58
N PHE A 215 4.94 -63.15 -21.89
CA PHE A 215 4.68 -62.10 -22.89
C PHE A 215 3.42 -61.28 -22.55
N ASN A 216 2.31 -61.95 -22.21
CA ASN A 216 1.05 -61.30 -21.83
C ASN A 216 1.25 -60.23 -20.73
N LEU A 217 2.10 -60.50 -19.75
CA LEU A 217 2.35 -59.61 -18.61
C LEU A 217 3.35 -58.49 -18.95
N GLN A 218 4.30 -58.73 -19.86
CA GLN A 218 5.22 -57.69 -20.36
C GLN A 218 4.49 -56.64 -21.21
N ASN A 219 3.54 -57.06 -22.05
CA ASN A 219 2.70 -56.15 -22.83
C ASN A 219 1.90 -55.20 -21.93
N TRP A 220 1.44 -55.70 -20.77
CA TRP A 220 0.66 -54.92 -19.81
C TRP A 220 1.49 -53.84 -19.10
N LEU A 221 2.72 -54.14 -18.69
CA LEU A 221 3.61 -53.18 -18.02
C LEU A 221 3.90 -51.96 -18.89
N HIS A 222 4.37 -52.17 -20.12
CA HIS A 222 4.72 -51.09 -21.05
C HIS A 222 3.50 -50.27 -21.51
N SER A 223 2.29 -50.84 -21.42
CA SER A 223 1.04 -50.10 -21.66
C SER A 223 0.75 -49.05 -20.57
N GLY A 224 1.40 -49.12 -19.42
CA GLY A 224 1.34 -48.08 -18.37
C GLY A 224 2.24 -46.88 -18.68
N ASP A 225 3.51 -47.12 -18.97
CA ASP A 225 4.52 -46.05 -19.12
C ASP A 225 4.28 -45.16 -20.36
N ILE A 226 3.67 -45.70 -21.42
CA ILE A 226 3.29 -44.94 -22.64
C ILE A 226 2.37 -43.75 -22.33
N ALA A 227 1.60 -43.79 -21.23
CA ALA A 227 0.76 -42.66 -20.81
C ALA A 227 1.56 -41.41 -20.37
N SER A 228 2.89 -41.51 -20.21
CA SER A 228 3.76 -40.44 -19.72
C SER A 228 4.42 -39.62 -20.83
N ASP A 229 5.03 -40.29 -21.82
CA ASP A 229 6.20 -39.73 -22.53
C ASP A 229 6.04 -39.53 -24.06
N GLN A 230 5.00 -40.03 -24.73
CA GLN A 230 4.81 -39.82 -26.19
C GLN A 230 3.34 -39.59 -26.61
N PRO A 231 2.96 -38.37 -27.04
CA PRO A 231 1.56 -38.04 -27.36
C PRO A 231 1.10 -38.44 -28.78
N PHE A 232 1.96 -39.05 -29.60
CA PHE A 232 1.68 -39.25 -31.04
C PHE A 232 0.96 -40.56 -31.40
N MET A 233 0.83 -41.51 -30.47
CA MET A 233 -0.07 -42.66 -30.62
C MET A 233 -1.29 -42.50 -29.71
N SER A 234 -2.36 -41.93 -30.26
CA SER A 234 -3.67 -41.93 -29.61
C SER A 234 -4.27 -43.34 -29.66
N THR A 235 -3.93 -44.17 -28.68
CA THR A 235 -4.50 -45.50 -28.52
C THR A 235 -5.96 -45.38 -28.06
N THR A 236 -6.89 -45.36 -29.01
CA THR A 236 -8.34 -45.36 -28.78
C THR A 236 -8.88 -46.69 -28.24
N VAL A 237 -8.05 -47.44 -27.50
CA VAL A 237 -8.32 -48.78 -26.97
C VAL A 237 -8.51 -48.65 -25.46
N ASP A 238 -9.73 -48.90 -24.99
CA ASP A 238 -10.07 -48.99 -23.57
C ASP A 238 -9.10 -49.96 -22.85
N PRO A 239 -8.29 -49.51 -21.85
CA PRO A 239 -7.32 -50.38 -21.17
C PRO A 239 -7.94 -51.60 -20.47
N SER A 240 -9.25 -51.59 -20.19
CA SER A 240 -9.97 -52.76 -19.67
C SER A 240 -10.21 -53.85 -20.74
N LEU A 241 -10.06 -53.53 -22.03
CA LEU A 241 -10.06 -54.50 -23.13
C LEU A 241 -8.74 -55.26 -23.20
N LEU A 242 -7.61 -54.55 -23.13
CA LEU A 242 -6.28 -55.17 -23.08
C LEU A 242 -6.21 -56.16 -21.91
N LEU A 243 -6.63 -55.75 -20.72
CA LEU A 243 -6.75 -56.64 -19.55
C LEU A 243 -7.58 -57.91 -19.80
N ARG A 244 -8.67 -57.82 -20.58
CA ARG A 244 -9.53 -58.98 -20.96
C ARG A 244 -8.97 -59.84 -22.09
N THR A 245 -7.94 -59.39 -22.82
CA THR A 245 -7.23 -60.24 -23.79
C THR A 245 -6.21 -61.15 -23.13
N LEU A 246 -5.75 -60.83 -21.91
CA LEU A 246 -4.74 -61.59 -21.17
C LEU A 246 -5.23 -62.98 -20.72
N ASP A 247 -6.54 -63.13 -20.50
CA ASP A 247 -7.18 -64.39 -20.14
C ASP A 247 -6.99 -65.43 -21.25
N PHE A 248 -6.62 -66.66 -20.87
CA PHE A 248 -6.48 -67.75 -21.83
C PHE A 248 -7.89 -68.27 -22.21
N PRO A 249 -8.19 -68.46 -23.51
CA PRO A 249 -9.47 -69.01 -23.96
C PRO A 249 -9.64 -70.48 -23.53
N PRO A 250 -10.88 -71.03 -23.53
CA PRO A 250 -11.09 -72.46 -23.40
C PRO A 250 -10.28 -73.25 -24.45
N LEU A 251 -9.74 -74.39 -24.01
CA LEU A 251 -8.88 -75.25 -24.83
C LEU A 251 -9.62 -76.51 -25.28
N THR A 252 -9.48 -76.84 -26.56
CA THR A 252 -9.88 -78.13 -27.12
C THR A 252 -8.68 -78.85 -27.69
N TRP A 253 -8.24 -79.90 -26.99
CA TRP A 253 -7.24 -80.83 -27.48
C TRP A 253 -7.88 -81.79 -28.49
N VAL A 254 -7.41 -81.77 -29.73
CA VAL A 254 -7.85 -82.68 -30.80
C VAL A 254 -6.73 -83.65 -31.14
N VAL A 255 -7.05 -84.95 -31.19
CA VAL A 255 -6.10 -86.00 -31.56
C VAL A 255 -6.57 -86.68 -32.83
N GLN A 256 -5.94 -86.32 -33.96
CA GLN A 256 -6.26 -86.85 -35.28
C GLN A 256 -5.57 -88.19 -35.58
N GLY A 257 -6.25 -89.07 -36.33
CA GLY A 257 -5.73 -90.41 -36.65
C GLY A 257 -5.71 -91.33 -35.43
N PHE A 258 -6.71 -91.21 -34.55
CA PHE A 258 -6.91 -92.09 -33.41
C PHE A 258 -7.94 -93.18 -33.76
N ASP A 259 -7.46 -94.30 -34.29
CA ASP A 259 -8.27 -95.43 -34.76
C ASP A 259 -8.33 -96.59 -33.75
N ILE A 260 -8.13 -96.30 -32.46
CA ILE A 260 -8.20 -97.26 -31.36
C ILE A 260 -9.55 -97.08 -30.65
N ASP A 261 -10.30 -98.17 -30.45
CA ASP A 261 -11.54 -98.13 -29.67
C ASP A 261 -11.24 -97.88 -28.18
N LEU A 262 -12.06 -97.03 -27.54
CA LEU A 262 -11.99 -96.77 -26.10
C LEU A 262 -13.00 -97.64 -25.33
N ASP A 263 -12.67 -97.99 -24.10
CA ASP A 263 -13.62 -98.61 -23.17
C ASP A 263 -14.87 -97.73 -23.04
N SER A 264 -16.07 -98.32 -23.11
CA SER A 264 -17.34 -97.58 -23.05
C SER A 264 -17.63 -96.89 -21.70
N SER A 265 -16.70 -96.96 -20.75
CA SER A 265 -16.71 -96.32 -19.43
C SER A 265 -15.77 -95.11 -19.33
N HIS A 266 -14.95 -94.82 -20.35
CA HIS A 266 -13.96 -93.74 -20.35
C HIS A 266 -14.06 -92.85 -21.58
N THR A 267 -14.01 -91.53 -21.39
CA THR A 267 -13.92 -90.55 -22.47
C THR A 267 -12.47 -90.25 -22.84
N PRO A 268 -12.19 -89.64 -24.01
CA PRO A 268 -10.84 -89.15 -24.35
C PRO A 268 -10.26 -88.20 -23.29
N MET A 269 -11.13 -87.45 -22.59
CA MET A 269 -10.72 -86.55 -21.50
C MET A 269 -10.24 -87.31 -20.26
N ASP A 270 -10.83 -88.47 -19.94
CA ASP A 270 -10.43 -89.28 -18.77
C ASP A 270 -9.02 -89.89 -18.94
N TYR A 271 -8.58 -90.11 -20.18
CA TYR A 271 -7.20 -90.48 -20.48
C TYR A 271 -6.26 -89.27 -20.37
N LEU A 272 -6.61 -88.14 -21.01
CA LEU A 272 -5.81 -86.91 -20.95
C LEU A 272 -5.62 -86.42 -19.50
N GLN A 273 -6.67 -86.47 -18.68
CA GLN A 273 -6.64 -86.01 -17.29
C GLN A 273 -5.60 -86.74 -16.45
N ARG A 274 -5.30 -88.02 -16.74
CA ARG A 274 -4.25 -88.79 -16.06
C ARG A 274 -2.86 -88.19 -16.31
N TYR A 275 -2.59 -87.74 -17.53
CA TYR A 275 -1.32 -87.08 -17.88
C TYR A 275 -1.25 -85.66 -17.32
N LEU A 276 -2.36 -84.90 -17.33
CA LEU A 276 -2.45 -83.58 -16.69
C LEU A 276 -2.20 -83.68 -15.17
N SER A 277 -2.84 -84.65 -14.48
CA SER A 277 -2.64 -84.87 -13.05
C SER A 277 -1.23 -85.38 -12.74
N ALA A 278 -0.66 -86.27 -13.56
CA ALA A 278 0.72 -86.72 -13.37
C ALA A 278 1.73 -85.57 -13.52
N PHE A 279 1.50 -84.66 -14.47
CA PHE A 279 2.32 -83.46 -14.66
C PHE A 279 2.16 -82.47 -13.48
N SER A 280 0.99 -82.41 -12.84
CA SER A 280 0.75 -81.52 -11.68
C SER A 280 1.65 -81.79 -10.47
N HIS A 281 2.14 -83.02 -10.32
CA HIS A 281 2.98 -83.40 -9.17
C HIS A 281 4.44 -82.95 -9.26
N THR A 282 4.86 -82.31 -10.37
CA THR A 282 6.22 -81.77 -10.52
C THR A 282 6.43 -80.40 -9.86
N GLY A 283 5.36 -79.71 -9.47
CA GLY A 283 5.40 -78.44 -8.73
C GLY A 283 5.34 -77.16 -9.59
N ASP A 284 5.21 -77.30 -10.91
CA ASP A 284 5.03 -76.19 -11.85
C ASP A 284 3.57 -75.70 -11.93
N ARG A 285 3.34 -74.52 -12.53
CA ARG A 285 2.00 -74.08 -12.94
C ARG A 285 1.40 -75.09 -13.92
N THR A 286 0.26 -75.69 -13.55
CA THR A 286 -0.43 -76.68 -14.41
C THR A 286 -1.17 -75.98 -15.55
N LEU A 287 -1.38 -76.71 -16.64
CA LEU A 287 -2.24 -76.26 -17.74
C LEU A 287 -3.65 -75.88 -17.24
N ASP A 288 -4.20 -76.59 -16.26
CA ASP A 288 -5.49 -76.29 -15.63
C ASP A 288 -5.53 -74.91 -14.93
N THR A 289 -4.39 -74.42 -14.43
CA THR A 289 -4.27 -73.07 -13.83
C THR A 289 -4.05 -71.96 -14.85
N LEU A 290 -3.68 -72.30 -16.09
CA LEU A 290 -3.55 -71.34 -17.19
C LEU A 290 -4.87 -71.26 -17.98
N PHE A 291 -5.39 -72.41 -18.40
CA PHE A 291 -6.64 -72.57 -19.13
C PHE A 291 -7.84 -72.65 -18.17
N THR A 292 -8.06 -71.59 -17.40
CA THR A 292 -9.10 -71.51 -16.34
C THR A 292 -10.53 -71.65 -16.85
N ALA A 293 -10.77 -71.41 -18.15
CA ALA A 293 -12.05 -71.68 -18.83
C ALA A 293 -12.30 -73.17 -19.12
N GLY A 294 -11.33 -74.05 -18.84
CA GLY A 294 -11.41 -75.50 -18.99
C GLY A 294 -10.66 -76.05 -20.20
N ILE A 295 -10.27 -77.31 -20.08
CA ILE A 295 -9.68 -78.13 -21.14
C ILE A 295 -10.68 -79.22 -21.53
N SER A 296 -10.82 -79.46 -22.83
CA SER A 296 -11.66 -80.51 -23.42
C SER A 296 -10.83 -81.36 -24.38
N CYS A 297 -11.21 -82.63 -24.58
CA CYS A 297 -10.45 -83.58 -25.42
C CYS A 297 -11.37 -84.34 -26.38
N TYR A 298 -10.99 -84.39 -27.66
CA TYR A 298 -11.70 -85.14 -28.71
C TYR A 298 -10.70 -85.95 -29.55
N SER A 299 -10.95 -87.25 -29.69
CA SER A 299 -10.32 -88.07 -30.72
C SER A 299 -11.06 -87.92 -32.05
N LEU A 300 -10.31 -87.92 -33.15
CA LEU A 300 -10.82 -88.09 -34.50
C LEU A 300 -10.11 -89.29 -35.14
N ARG A 301 -10.89 -90.19 -35.75
CA ARG A 301 -10.37 -91.30 -36.57
C ARG A 301 -9.60 -90.80 -37.80
N THR A 302 -8.96 -91.71 -38.54
CA THR A 302 -8.30 -91.36 -39.82
C THR A 302 -9.34 -90.85 -40.83
N PRO A 303 -9.12 -89.69 -41.51
CA PRO A 303 -10.16 -89.03 -42.30
C PRO A 303 -10.73 -89.84 -43.47
N THR A 304 -9.87 -90.61 -44.16
CA THR A 304 -10.19 -91.48 -45.28
C THR A 304 -8.98 -92.38 -45.57
N ASP A 305 -9.13 -93.48 -46.33
CA ASP A 305 -7.96 -94.26 -46.76
C ASP A 305 -7.17 -93.52 -47.85
N LEU A 306 -5.99 -93.03 -47.46
CA LEU A 306 -5.06 -92.34 -48.34
C LEU A 306 -4.54 -93.24 -49.48
N ASN A 307 -4.53 -94.57 -49.34
CA ASN A 307 -4.12 -95.46 -50.42
C ASN A 307 -5.21 -95.54 -51.49
N SER A 308 -6.43 -95.93 -51.11
CA SER A 308 -7.61 -95.94 -52.00
C SER A 308 -7.81 -94.60 -52.74
N LEU A 309 -7.64 -93.46 -52.06
CA LEU A 309 -7.80 -92.14 -52.70
C LEU A 309 -6.67 -91.83 -53.69
N ARG A 310 -5.42 -92.18 -53.36
CA ARG A 310 -4.26 -92.00 -54.27
C ARG A 310 -4.28 -92.96 -55.44
N GLU A 311 -4.84 -94.15 -55.30
CA GLU A 311 -5.06 -95.10 -56.39
C GLU A 311 -6.21 -94.63 -57.31
N GLN A 312 -7.29 -94.08 -56.76
CA GLN A 312 -8.46 -93.65 -57.53
C GLN A 312 -8.27 -92.32 -58.28
N TYR A 313 -7.50 -91.36 -57.73
CA TYR A 313 -7.36 -90.00 -58.29
C TYR A 313 -5.90 -89.57 -58.57
N GLY A 314 -4.92 -90.39 -58.20
CA GLY A 314 -3.50 -90.07 -58.35
C GLY A 314 -2.97 -89.08 -57.30
N SER A 315 -1.65 -88.95 -57.24
CA SER A 315 -0.95 -88.15 -56.21
C SER A 315 -1.13 -86.64 -56.30
N LYS A 316 -1.72 -86.11 -57.37
CA LYS A 316 -1.91 -84.66 -57.59
C LYS A 316 -3.25 -84.12 -57.09
N VAL A 317 -4.30 -84.94 -57.01
CA VAL A 317 -5.65 -84.46 -56.62
C VAL A 317 -5.71 -84.06 -55.15
N LEU A 318 -4.85 -84.65 -54.30
CA LEU A 318 -4.63 -84.19 -52.91
C LEU A 318 -4.10 -82.73 -52.80
N ALA A 319 -3.68 -82.12 -53.92
CA ALA A 319 -3.13 -80.76 -54.01
C ALA A 319 -3.96 -79.80 -54.88
N ALA A 320 -5.14 -80.22 -55.32
CA ALA A 320 -5.97 -79.49 -56.29
C ALA A 320 -7.23 -78.92 -55.63
N ASP A 321 -7.86 -77.95 -56.28
CA ASP A 321 -9.12 -77.32 -55.86
C ASP A 321 -10.36 -78.22 -56.10
N GLU A 322 -10.23 -79.53 -55.84
CA GLU A 322 -11.35 -80.50 -55.86
C GLU A 322 -11.95 -80.69 -54.46
N GLU A 323 -13.29 -80.68 -54.36
CA GLU A 323 -14.01 -80.77 -53.09
C GLU A 323 -14.17 -82.24 -52.64
N LEU A 324 -13.36 -82.65 -51.66
CA LEU A 324 -13.23 -84.03 -51.21
C LEU A 324 -14.01 -84.32 -49.90
N TYR A 325 -14.74 -83.37 -49.31
CA TYR A 325 -15.48 -83.59 -48.05
C TYR A 325 -16.49 -84.75 -48.16
N SER A 326 -17.09 -84.94 -49.34
CA SER A 326 -17.99 -86.07 -49.64
C SER A 326 -17.30 -87.45 -49.69
N ARG A 327 -15.97 -87.50 -49.63
CA ARG A 327 -15.13 -88.72 -49.66
C ARG A 327 -14.53 -89.07 -48.29
N LEU A 328 -14.88 -88.31 -47.26
CA LEU A 328 -14.46 -88.59 -45.88
C LEU A 328 -15.21 -89.80 -45.31
N HIS A 329 -14.54 -90.55 -44.44
CA HIS A 329 -15.11 -91.72 -43.81
C HIS A 329 -16.31 -91.33 -42.91
N PRO A 330 -17.49 -91.99 -42.99
CA PRO A 330 -18.65 -91.60 -42.19
C PRO A 330 -18.42 -91.58 -40.68
N GLY A 331 -17.54 -92.45 -40.17
CA GLY A 331 -17.11 -92.42 -38.77
C GLY A 331 -16.33 -91.14 -38.40
N TYR A 332 -15.47 -90.65 -39.30
CA TYR A 332 -14.75 -89.38 -39.11
C TYR A 332 -15.70 -88.18 -39.17
N VAL A 333 -16.67 -88.16 -40.08
CA VAL A 333 -17.70 -87.11 -40.15
C VAL A 333 -18.51 -87.08 -38.84
N SER A 334 -18.92 -88.24 -38.34
CA SER A 334 -19.63 -88.36 -37.04
C SER A 334 -18.79 -87.87 -35.84
N ASP A 335 -17.47 -87.96 -35.90
CA ASP A 335 -16.58 -87.42 -34.86
C ASP A 335 -16.32 -85.92 -35.05
N LEU A 336 -16.22 -85.44 -36.30
CA LEU A 336 -16.18 -84.01 -36.63
C LEU A 336 -17.45 -83.28 -36.17
N ASP A 337 -18.64 -83.86 -36.31
CA ASP A 337 -19.89 -83.24 -35.85
C ASP A 337 -19.87 -82.98 -34.34
N LYS A 338 -19.33 -83.92 -33.55
CA LYS A 338 -19.14 -83.77 -32.09
C LYS A 338 -18.15 -82.65 -31.77
N LEU A 339 -17.01 -82.62 -32.46
CA LEU A 339 -15.99 -81.58 -32.30
C LEU A 339 -16.53 -80.20 -32.71
N ARG A 340 -17.24 -80.12 -33.83
CA ARG A 340 -17.88 -78.89 -34.34
C ARG A 340 -18.91 -78.36 -33.34
N ALA A 341 -19.73 -79.22 -32.76
CA ALA A 341 -20.65 -78.84 -31.69
C ALA A 341 -19.90 -78.34 -30.43
N GLY A 342 -18.80 -78.99 -30.05
CA GLY A 342 -17.96 -78.60 -28.91
C GLY A 342 -17.25 -77.26 -29.09
N VAL A 343 -16.72 -76.98 -30.28
CA VAL A 343 -15.94 -75.75 -30.58
C VAL A 343 -16.85 -74.56 -30.88
N PHE A 344 -17.90 -74.72 -31.68
CA PHE A 344 -18.73 -73.59 -32.12
C PHE A 344 -20.03 -73.43 -31.32
N GLY A 345 -20.58 -74.49 -30.73
CA GLY A 345 -21.91 -74.47 -30.09
C GLY A 345 -22.02 -73.59 -28.84
N ASN A 346 -20.90 -73.24 -28.21
CA ASN A 346 -20.82 -72.27 -27.11
C ASN A 346 -19.86 -71.12 -27.39
N LEU A 347 -19.42 -70.94 -28.65
CA LEU A 347 -18.49 -69.88 -29.02
C LEU A 347 -19.12 -68.50 -28.81
N THR A 348 -18.44 -67.65 -28.04
CA THR A 348 -18.79 -66.26 -27.78
C THR A 348 -17.56 -65.36 -27.87
N THR A 349 -17.76 -64.05 -27.94
CA THR A 349 -16.69 -63.06 -28.06
C THR A 349 -15.82 -62.98 -26.82
N LYS A 350 -14.50 -63.05 -27.00
CA LYS A 350 -13.53 -62.76 -25.93
C LYS A 350 -13.78 -61.37 -25.36
N GLY A 351 -13.70 -61.25 -24.03
CA GLY A 351 -13.96 -59.99 -23.33
C GLY A 351 -15.43 -59.55 -23.26
N GLY A 352 -16.39 -60.32 -23.80
CA GLY A 352 -17.84 -60.09 -23.65
C GLY A 352 -18.38 -58.94 -24.48
N GLY A 353 -18.56 -59.18 -25.78
CA GLY A 353 -19.23 -58.29 -26.75
C GLY A 353 -18.43 -57.07 -27.22
N LYS A 354 -17.33 -56.71 -26.55
CA LYS A 354 -16.58 -55.48 -26.82
C LYS A 354 -15.44 -55.59 -27.86
N LEU A 355 -14.99 -56.80 -28.21
CA LEU A 355 -13.88 -56.97 -29.15
C LEU A 355 -14.41 -57.06 -30.59
N THR A 356 -14.47 -55.91 -31.25
CA THR A 356 -14.79 -55.80 -32.68
C THR A 356 -13.54 -55.98 -33.56
N GLY A 357 -13.72 -56.15 -34.86
CA GLY A 357 -12.59 -56.19 -35.79
C GLY A 357 -11.75 -54.91 -35.77
N LYS A 358 -12.40 -53.75 -35.62
CA LYS A 358 -11.76 -52.45 -35.36
C LYS A 358 -10.92 -52.45 -34.08
N SER A 359 -11.42 -53.00 -32.98
CA SER A 359 -10.65 -53.13 -31.73
C SER A 359 -9.44 -54.06 -31.90
N ILE A 360 -9.61 -55.21 -32.58
CA ILE A 360 -8.54 -56.17 -32.84
C ILE A 360 -7.47 -55.58 -33.76
N ALA A 361 -7.87 -54.85 -34.80
CA ALA A 361 -6.96 -54.15 -35.71
C ALA A 361 -6.14 -53.05 -35.02
N ALA A 362 -6.69 -52.38 -34.00
CA ALA A 362 -5.95 -51.41 -33.19
C ALA A 362 -4.96 -52.07 -32.20
N MET A 363 -5.29 -53.25 -31.65
CA MET A 363 -4.43 -53.95 -30.68
C MET A 363 -3.32 -54.78 -31.33
N LEU A 364 -3.57 -55.38 -32.50
CA LEU A 364 -2.66 -56.35 -33.11
C LEU A 364 -1.23 -55.81 -33.39
N PRO A 365 -1.02 -54.56 -33.85
CA PRO A 365 0.33 -53.99 -34.00
C PRO A 365 1.12 -53.96 -32.68
N LEU A 366 0.46 -53.59 -31.58
CA LEU A 366 1.07 -53.53 -30.25
C LEU A 366 1.44 -54.94 -29.74
N LEU A 367 0.53 -55.91 -29.92
CA LEU A 367 0.79 -57.30 -29.56
C LEU A 367 1.98 -57.88 -30.34
N VAL A 368 2.05 -57.63 -31.66
CA VAL A 368 3.16 -58.10 -32.51
C VAL A 368 4.47 -57.40 -32.16
N HIS A 369 4.47 -56.10 -31.84
CA HIS A 369 5.66 -55.37 -31.41
C HIS A 369 6.28 -55.99 -30.16
N TYR A 370 5.54 -56.08 -29.05
CA TYR A 370 6.10 -56.59 -27.79
C TYR A 370 6.49 -58.07 -27.87
N VAL A 371 5.72 -58.88 -28.59
CA VAL A 371 6.04 -60.30 -28.80
C VAL A 371 7.36 -60.47 -29.57
N ASN A 372 7.75 -59.52 -30.42
CA ASN A 372 9.02 -59.53 -31.16
C ASN A 372 10.24 -59.10 -30.35
N GLU A 373 10.08 -58.47 -29.18
CA GLU A 373 11.21 -58.12 -28.31
C GLU A 373 11.83 -59.38 -27.66
N ASP A 374 13.14 -59.36 -27.40
CA ASP A 374 13.88 -60.49 -26.81
C ASP A 374 14.08 -60.28 -25.29
N PHE A 375 13.71 -61.28 -24.47
CA PHE A 375 13.88 -61.23 -23.00
C PHE A 375 14.46 -62.53 -22.42
N PRO A 376 15.37 -62.48 -21.42
CA PRO A 376 16.09 -63.66 -20.92
C PRO A 376 15.25 -64.56 -20.00
N LEU A 377 14.77 -65.69 -20.53
CA LEU A 377 13.85 -66.65 -19.89
C LEU A 377 14.43 -67.52 -18.73
N GLN A 378 15.65 -67.29 -18.23
CA GLN A 378 16.35 -68.22 -17.32
C GLN A 378 16.16 -67.94 -15.80
N ALA A 379 14.92 -67.73 -15.32
CA ALA A 379 14.75 -67.22 -13.95
C ALA A 379 13.47 -67.58 -13.17
N ASP A 380 12.89 -68.79 -13.28
CA ASP A 380 11.63 -69.19 -12.61
C ASP A 380 11.48 -68.77 -11.14
N ARG A 381 12.54 -68.88 -10.33
CA ARG A 381 12.51 -68.42 -8.93
C ARG A 381 12.36 -66.91 -8.80
N LYS A 382 13.10 -66.11 -9.57
CA LYS A 382 12.96 -64.64 -9.55
C LYS A 382 11.66 -64.19 -10.22
N LEU A 383 11.21 -64.91 -11.26
CA LEU A 383 9.95 -64.63 -11.94
C LEU A 383 8.78 -64.72 -10.96
N LYS A 384 8.74 -65.73 -10.08
CA LYS A 384 7.72 -65.83 -9.03
C LYS A 384 7.70 -64.61 -8.11
N ASP A 385 8.86 -64.15 -7.66
CA ASP A 385 8.98 -63.03 -6.73
C ASP A 385 8.61 -61.70 -7.43
N VAL A 386 9.16 -61.45 -8.62
CA VAL A 386 8.82 -60.29 -9.48
C VAL A 386 7.33 -60.25 -9.83
N LEU A 387 6.69 -61.40 -10.05
CA LEU A 387 5.24 -61.47 -10.27
C LEU A 387 4.41 -61.17 -9.01
N MET A 388 4.93 -61.43 -7.81
CA MET A 388 4.27 -60.99 -6.58
C MET A 388 4.40 -59.48 -6.41
N ASP A 389 5.60 -58.93 -6.64
CA ASP A 389 5.85 -57.48 -6.56
C ASP A 389 4.96 -56.71 -7.56
N ILE A 390 4.91 -57.12 -8.83
CA ILE A 390 4.03 -56.52 -9.85
C ILE A 390 2.55 -56.54 -9.44
N VAL A 391 2.06 -57.65 -8.88
CA VAL A 391 0.65 -57.76 -8.43
C VAL A 391 0.39 -56.85 -7.23
N VAL A 392 1.36 -56.72 -6.32
CA VAL A 392 1.27 -55.83 -5.15
C VAL A 392 1.30 -54.36 -5.57
N GLU A 393 2.23 -53.96 -6.45
CA GLU A 393 2.34 -52.58 -6.95
C GLU A 393 1.11 -52.18 -7.78
N GLY A 394 0.63 -53.05 -8.67
CA GLY A 394 -0.59 -52.82 -9.43
C GLY A 394 -1.86 -52.74 -8.56
N ALA A 395 -1.93 -53.52 -7.47
CA ALA A 395 -3.01 -53.41 -6.49
C ALA A 395 -2.91 -52.13 -5.64
N PHE A 396 -1.69 -51.74 -5.25
CA PHE A 396 -1.41 -50.51 -4.51
C PHE A 396 -1.77 -49.26 -5.31
N ALA A 397 -1.29 -49.15 -6.56
CA ALA A 397 -1.59 -48.03 -7.45
C ALA A 397 -3.10 -47.92 -7.72
N GLY A 398 -3.75 -49.04 -8.03
CA GLY A 398 -5.20 -49.12 -8.17
C GLY A 398 -5.95 -48.73 -6.88
N GLY A 399 -5.40 -49.02 -5.70
CA GLY A 399 -5.94 -48.58 -4.41
C GLY A 399 -5.87 -47.07 -4.20
N VAL A 400 -4.78 -46.42 -4.62
CA VAL A 400 -4.63 -44.95 -4.59
C VAL A 400 -5.64 -44.28 -5.52
N GLU A 401 -5.79 -44.77 -6.76
CA GLU A 401 -6.85 -44.29 -7.67
C GLU A 401 -8.26 -44.50 -7.09
N TYR A 402 -8.52 -45.67 -6.48
CA TYR A 402 -9.83 -46.01 -5.95
C TYR A 402 -10.21 -45.08 -4.78
N PHE A 403 -9.24 -44.70 -3.93
CA PHE A 403 -9.44 -43.68 -2.91
C PHE A 403 -9.83 -42.32 -3.53
N GLN A 404 -9.09 -41.86 -4.55
CA GLN A 404 -9.39 -40.60 -5.24
C GLN A 404 -10.79 -40.63 -5.89
N LYS A 405 -11.17 -41.75 -6.51
CA LYS A 405 -12.51 -41.95 -7.10
C LYS A 405 -13.61 -41.91 -6.02
N CYS A 406 -13.42 -42.55 -4.87
CA CYS A 406 -14.35 -42.43 -3.71
C CYS A 406 -14.47 -40.98 -3.19
N MET A 407 -13.38 -40.21 -3.16
CA MET A 407 -13.40 -38.79 -2.74
C MET A 407 -14.16 -37.87 -3.72
N HIS A 408 -14.58 -38.39 -4.88
CA HIS A 408 -15.44 -37.71 -5.85
C HIS A 408 -16.78 -38.44 -6.08
N GLU A 409 -17.08 -39.51 -5.32
CA GLU A 409 -18.30 -40.30 -5.45
C GLU A 409 -19.47 -39.62 -4.71
N VAL A 410 -20.23 -38.77 -5.42
CA VAL A 410 -21.36 -38.00 -4.87
C VAL A 410 -22.35 -38.88 -4.10
N SER A 411 -22.71 -40.06 -4.63
CA SER A 411 -23.61 -41.02 -3.97
C SER A 411 -23.13 -41.52 -2.61
N MET A 412 -21.81 -41.68 -2.44
CA MET A 412 -21.21 -42.06 -1.16
C MET A 412 -21.20 -40.89 -0.18
N ILE A 413 -20.85 -39.70 -0.67
CA ILE A 413 -20.80 -38.47 0.14
C ILE A 413 -22.19 -38.13 0.67
N ASP A 414 -23.21 -38.11 -0.20
CA ASP A 414 -24.60 -37.83 0.17
C ASP A 414 -25.16 -38.86 1.18
N ALA A 415 -24.81 -40.14 1.04
CA ALA A 415 -25.21 -41.18 1.99
C ALA A 415 -24.59 -40.98 3.39
N ILE A 416 -23.33 -40.56 3.46
CA ILE A 416 -22.66 -40.26 4.74
C ILE A 416 -23.23 -38.97 5.34
N VAL A 417 -23.32 -37.90 4.57
CA VAL A 417 -23.81 -36.58 5.01
C VAL A 417 -25.27 -36.64 5.48
N SER A 418 -26.15 -37.33 4.74
CA SER A 418 -27.55 -37.50 5.13
C SER A 418 -27.72 -38.36 6.39
N SER A 419 -26.80 -39.29 6.67
CA SER A 419 -26.79 -40.06 7.92
C SER A 419 -26.43 -39.22 9.16
N GLN A 420 -25.64 -38.15 8.98
CA GLN A 420 -25.18 -37.27 10.06
C GLN A 420 -26.06 -36.01 10.23
N ARG A 421 -26.48 -35.37 9.13
CA ARG A 421 -27.32 -34.16 9.15
C ARG A 421 -28.83 -34.45 9.30
N GLY A 422 -29.27 -35.67 9.02
CA GLY A 422 -30.67 -36.05 8.99
C GLY A 422 -31.44 -35.51 7.77
N LYS A 423 -32.72 -35.85 7.66
CA LYS A 423 -33.59 -35.33 6.59
C LYS A 423 -34.00 -33.89 6.87
N ILE A 424 -33.43 -32.95 6.11
CA ILE A 424 -33.86 -31.56 6.08
C ILE A 424 -35.28 -31.49 5.50
N LEU A 425 -36.21 -30.90 6.23
CA LEU A 425 -37.54 -30.53 5.74
C LEU A 425 -37.43 -29.17 5.03
N HIS A 426 -37.78 -29.11 3.75
CA HIS A 426 -37.83 -27.85 3.01
C HIS A 426 -38.97 -26.96 3.53
N GLY A 427 -38.67 -25.68 3.75
CA GLY A 427 -39.65 -24.62 4.02
C GLY A 427 -39.83 -23.71 2.81
N ASP A 428 -41.06 -23.24 2.59
CA ASP A 428 -41.47 -22.50 1.39
C ASP A 428 -40.88 -21.09 1.28
N SER A 429 -39.67 -20.96 0.74
CA SER A 429 -39.20 -19.72 0.08
C SER A 429 -37.97 -19.99 -0.80
N ASN A 430 -38.03 -19.59 -2.08
CA ASN A 430 -37.01 -19.95 -3.08
C ASN A 430 -35.60 -19.42 -2.75
N GLU A 431 -35.47 -18.21 -2.21
CA GLU A 431 -34.16 -17.63 -1.87
C GLU A 431 -33.52 -18.31 -0.65
N VAL A 432 -34.28 -18.54 0.42
CA VAL A 432 -33.79 -19.24 1.63
C VAL A 432 -33.46 -20.70 1.31
N ALA A 433 -34.27 -21.36 0.48
CA ALA A 433 -33.95 -22.69 -0.04
C ALA A 433 -32.62 -22.70 -0.80
N SER A 434 -32.40 -21.76 -1.74
CA SER A 434 -31.13 -21.64 -2.46
C SER A 434 -29.93 -21.40 -1.55
N MET A 435 -30.06 -20.54 -0.53
CA MET A 435 -28.98 -20.27 0.43
C MET A 435 -28.70 -21.48 1.35
N SER A 436 -29.74 -22.24 1.73
CA SER A 436 -29.57 -23.50 2.46
C SER A 436 -28.85 -24.57 1.62
N HIS A 437 -29.15 -24.66 0.33
CA HIS A 437 -28.42 -25.54 -0.59
C HIS A 437 -26.94 -25.14 -0.72
N LEU A 438 -26.63 -23.84 -0.81
CA LEU A 438 -25.25 -23.33 -0.76
C LEU A 438 -24.55 -23.72 0.56
N ALA A 439 -25.17 -23.47 1.72
CA ALA A 439 -24.62 -23.83 3.02
C ALA A 439 -24.35 -25.35 3.16
N THR A 440 -25.23 -26.19 2.62
CA THR A 440 -25.07 -27.65 2.64
C THR A 440 -24.08 -28.21 1.62
N SER A 441 -23.69 -27.45 0.58
CA SER A 441 -22.81 -27.91 -0.51
C SER A 441 -21.35 -28.16 -0.10
N ALA A 442 -20.92 -27.62 1.04
CA ALA A 442 -19.61 -27.88 1.65
C ALA A 442 -19.73 -28.84 2.84
N LEU A 443 -18.70 -29.67 3.05
CA LEU A 443 -18.63 -30.62 4.16
C LEU A 443 -18.09 -29.95 5.42
N THR A 444 -18.61 -30.33 6.59
CA THR A 444 -17.97 -30.00 7.87
C THR A 444 -16.70 -30.84 8.05
N ALA A 445 -15.86 -30.47 9.03
CA ALA A 445 -14.65 -31.24 9.33
C ALA A 445 -14.97 -32.69 9.75
N GLU A 446 -16.05 -32.90 10.51
CA GLU A 446 -16.49 -34.23 10.97
C GLU A 446 -17.03 -35.10 9.83
N GLU A 447 -17.81 -34.50 8.92
CA GLU A 447 -18.30 -35.15 7.70
C GLU A 447 -17.14 -35.53 6.76
N LEU A 448 -16.16 -34.64 6.59
CA LEU A 448 -15.00 -34.89 5.73
C LEU A 448 -14.11 -36.02 6.28
N GLU A 449 -13.86 -36.07 7.59
CA GLU A 449 -13.13 -37.20 8.19
C GLU A 449 -13.92 -38.51 8.07
N ALA A 450 -15.25 -38.49 8.20
CA ALA A 450 -16.09 -39.67 7.98
C ALA A 450 -16.00 -40.17 6.52
N VAL A 451 -16.08 -39.26 5.54
CA VAL A 451 -15.89 -39.57 4.10
C VAL A 451 -14.49 -40.13 3.84
N MET A 452 -13.43 -39.48 4.32
CA MET A 452 -12.05 -39.93 4.13
C MET A 452 -11.77 -41.30 4.78
N THR A 453 -12.32 -41.55 5.97
CA THR A 453 -12.16 -42.83 6.68
C THR A 453 -12.91 -43.96 5.97
N ALA A 454 -14.10 -43.70 5.46
CA ALA A 454 -14.84 -44.66 4.64
C ALA A 454 -14.17 -44.91 3.28
N ALA A 455 -13.59 -43.87 2.65
CA ALA A 455 -12.87 -44.00 1.38
C ALA A 455 -11.57 -44.81 1.54
N GLU A 456 -10.81 -44.56 2.61
CA GLU A 456 -9.63 -45.34 2.98
C GLU A 456 -9.98 -46.81 3.22
N SER A 457 -11.03 -47.07 4.01
CA SER A 457 -11.51 -48.43 4.29
C SER A 457 -11.91 -49.19 3.01
N ARG A 458 -12.61 -48.51 2.08
CA ARG A 458 -12.97 -49.08 0.77
C ARG A 458 -11.74 -49.32 -0.11
N ALA A 459 -10.78 -48.40 -0.16
CA ALA A 459 -9.57 -48.51 -0.97
C ALA A 459 -8.63 -49.62 -0.48
N ILE A 460 -8.45 -49.76 0.83
CA ILE A 460 -7.71 -50.86 1.46
C ILE A 460 -8.38 -52.21 1.15
N ALA A 461 -9.71 -52.30 1.27
CA ALA A 461 -10.46 -53.51 0.92
C ALA A 461 -10.38 -53.86 -0.58
N TYR A 462 -10.35 -52.85 -1.46
CA TYR A 462 -10.15 -53.02 -2.89
C TYR A 462 -8.74 -53.56 -3.22
N CYS A 463 -7.69 -52.97 -2.62
CA CYS A 463 -6.30 -53.44 -2.77
C CYS A 463 -6.16 -54.91 -2.35
N LYS A 464 -6.64 -55.28 -1.14
CA LYS A 464 -6.60 -56.68 -0.66
C LYS A 464 -7.29 -57.67 -1.60
N ARG A 465 -8.42 -57.30 -2.21
CA ARG A 465 -9.15 -58.15 -3.17
C ARG A 465 -8.42 -58.34 -4.50
N ARG A 466 -7.46 -57.48 -4.84
CA ARG A 466 -6.72 -57.50 -6.10
C ARG A 466 -5.39 -58.27 -6.01
N CYS A 467 -4.84 -58.45 -4.80
CA CYS A 467 -3.62 -59.25 -4.53
C CYS A 467 -3.86 -60.78 -4.55
N VAL A 468 -4.51 -61.30 -5.59
CA VAL A 468 -4.82 -62.73 -5.71
C VAL A 468 -3.52 -63.54 -5.89
N GLY A 469 -3.31 -64.55 -5.05
CA GLY A 469 -2.11 -65.41 -5.09
C GLY A 469 -0.88 -64.88 -4.35
N VAL A 470 -0.95 -63.68 -3.77
CA VAL A 470 0.14 -63.08 -2.97
C VAL A 470 0.07 -63.56 -1.50
N PRO A 471 1.20 -63.88 -0.84
CA PRO A 471 1.24 -64.21 0.59
C PRO A 471 0.64 -63.11 1.47
N SER A 472 -0.19 -63.51 2.44
CA SER A 472 -0.98 -62.60 3.28
C SER A 472 -0.15 -61.52 4.01
N HIS A 473 1.09 -61.82 4.39
CA HIS A 473 1.99 -60.87 5.06
C HIS A 473 2.48 -59.73 4.16
N LEU A 474 2.66 -59.99 2.86
CA LEU A 474 2.96 -58.93 1.88
C LEU A 474 1.71 -58.09 1.60
N VAL A 475 0.55 -58.74 1.49
CA VAL A 475 -0.73 -58.05 1.31
C VAL A 475 -1.04 -57.11 2.48
N SER A 476 -0.81 -57.51 3.73
CA SER A 476 -0.98 -56.61 4.88
C SER A 476 0.07 -55.50 4.92
N LEU A 477 1.34 -55.81 4.61
CA LEU A 477 2.40 -54.79 4.57
C LEU A 477 2.08 -53.68 3.55
N SER A 478 1.68 -54.04 2.33
CA SER A 478 1.48 -53.06 1.25
C SER A 478 0.07 -52.49 1.19
N CYS A 479 -0.99 -53.31 1.27
CA CYS A 479 -2.37 -52.82 1.19
C CYS A 479 -2.92 -52.24 2.51
N GLU A 480 -2.31 -52.50 3.66
CA GLU A 480 -2.75 -51.90 4.95
C GLU A 480 -1.76 -50.82 5.40
N ALA A 481 -0.50 -51.19 5.66
CA ALA A 481 0.46 -50.26 6.23
C ALA A 481 0.96 -49.22 5.20
N GLN A 482 1.57 -49.63 4.09
CA GLN A 482 2.11 -48.68 3.10
C GLN A 482 1.00 -47.87 2.43
N LEU A 483 -0.11 -48.51 2.02
CA LEU A 483 -1.24 -47.80 1.41
C LEU A 483 -1.89 -46.85 2.42
N GLY A 484 -2.14 -47.29 3.67
CA GLY A 484 -2.63 -46.43 4.74
C GLY A 484 -1.73 -45.19 4.95
N ILE A 485 -0.41 -45.36 5.00
CA ILE A 485 0.54 -44.22 5.08
C ILE A 485 0.40 -43.30 3.86
N LYS A 486 0.35 -43.85 2.64
CA LYS A 486 0.20 -43.06 1.40
C LYS A 486 -1.12 -42.30 1.36
N LEU A 487 -2.23 -42.90 1.77
CA LEU A 487 -3.55 -42.26 1.82
C LEU A 487 -3.60 -41.18 2.91
N ASN A 488 -3.08 -41.43 4.10
CA ASN A 488 -3.00 -40.43 5.17
C ASN A 488 -2.13 -39.23 4.80
N ASN A 489 -1.08 -39.42 3.99
CA ASN A 489 -0.30 -38.32 3.41
C ASN A 489 -1.07 -37.50 2.35
N MET A 490 -2.13 -38.05 1.73
CA MET A 490 -3.00 -37.30 0.82
C MET A 490 -4.17 -36.58 1.52
N LYS A 491 -4.67 -37.08 2.66
CA LYS A 491 -5.78 -36.45 3.40
C LYS A 491 -5.63 -34.93 3.64
N PRO A 492 -4.45 -34.37 3.97
CA PRO A 492 -4.26 -32.92 4.10
C PRO A 492 -4.66 -32.11 2.86
N LEU A 493 -4.44 -32.64 1.64
CA LEU A 493 -4.81 -31.96 0.39
C LEU A 493 -6.34 -31.87 0.24
N PHE A 494 -7.07 -32.93 0.64
CA PHE A 494 -8.53 -32.93 0.62
C PHE A 494 -9.13 -32.03 1.72
N ARG A 495 -8.49 -31.94 2.89
CA ARG A 495 -8.83 -30.94 3.92
C ARG A 495 -8.68 -29.52 3.38
N GLU A 496 -7.54 -29.19 2.78
CA GLU A 496 -7.29 -27.86 2.22
C GLU A 496 -8.28 -27.52 1.08
N GLN A 497 -8.60 -28.48 0.20
CA GLN A 497 -9.62 -28.29 -0.84
C GLN A 497 -11.02 -28.05 -0.26
N ASN A 498 -11.39 -28.73 0.83
CA ASN A 498 -12.66 -28.49 1.51
C ASN A 498 -12.67 -27.13 2.22
N ASP A 499 -11.59 -26.76 2.93
CA ASP A 499 -11.47 -25.46 3.59
C ASP A 499 -11.58 -24.29 2.60
N ARG A 500 -11.01 -24.43 1.39
CA ARG A 500 -11.20 -23.47 0.29
C ARG A 500 -12.68 -23.35 -0.12
N LYS A 501 -13.40 -24.47 -0.26
CA LYS A 501 -14.86 -24.49 -0.56
C LYS A 501 -15.69 -23.90 0.58
N VAL A 502 -15.37 -24.21 1.84
CA VAL A 502 -16.03 -23.64 3.01
C VAL A 502 -15.83 -22.13 3.05
N LYS A 503 -14.62 -21.61 2.76
CA LYS A 503 -14.40 -20.16 2.62
C LYS A 503 -15.23 -19.54 1.49
N GLU A 504 -15.32 -20.17 0.33
CA GLU A 504 -16.14 -19.70 -0.80
C GLU A 504 -17.64 -19.63 -0.43
N VAL A 505 -18.17 -20.68 0.22
CA VAL A 505 -19.57 -20.73 0.69
C VAL A 505 -19.83 -19.67 1.76
N LEU A 506 -18.97 -19.55 2.77
CA LEU A 506 -19.08 -18.55 3.83
C LEU A 506 -19.10 -17.12 3.27
N VAL A 507 -18.21 -16.80 2.32
CA VAL A 507 -18.20 -15.48 1.65
C VAL A 507 -19.52 -15.22 0.92
N ARG A 508 -20.01 -16.15 0.09
CA ARG A 508 -21.30 -15.97 -0.62
C ARG A 508 -22.51 -15.85 0.30
N LEU A 509 -22.52 -16.56 1.43
CA LEU A 509 -23.58 -16.40 2.45
C LEU A 509 -23.52 -15.02 3.11
N GLY A 510 -22.33 -14.43 3.26
CA GLY A 510 -22.13 -13.09 3.82
C GLY A 510 -22.43 -11.94 2.86
N GLU A 511 -22.15 -12.09 1.56
CA GLU A 511 -22.25 -11.02 0.54
C GLU A 511 -23.60 -10.27 0.56
N GLY A 512 -24.72 -11.01 0.64
CA GLY A 512 -26.07 -10.40 0.69
C GLY A 512 -26.33 -9.59 1.95
N LEU A 513 -25.97 -10.12 3.12
CA LEU A 513 -26.14 -9.46 4.42
C LEU A 513 -25.22 -8.24 4.55
N TYR A 514 -23.97 -8.37 4.09
CA TYR A 514 -23.00 -7.28 4.00
C TYR A 514 -23.43 -6.17 3.03
N GLY A 515 -24.09 -6.54 1.92
CA GLY A 515 -24.74 -5.59 1.01
C GLY A 515 -25.88 -4.82 1.68
N ALA A 516 -26.75 -5.51 2.41
CA ALA A 516 -27.86 -4.90 3.16
C ALA A 516 -27.36 -4.00 4.31
N ALA A 517 -26.39 -4.45 5.09
CA ALA A 517 -25.73 -3.65 6.13
C ALA A 517 -25.03 -2.40 5.54
N GLY A 518 -24.37 -2.56 4.39
CA GLY A 518 -23.77 -1.45 3.65
C GLY A 518 -24.77 -0.37 3.25
N LYS A 519 -25.96 -0.76 2.77
CA LYS A 519 -27.07 0.17 2.48
C LYS A 519 -27.60 0.86 3.73
N LYS A 520 -27.87 0.10 4.81
CA LYS A 520 -28.28 0.66 6.12
C LYS A 520 -27.31 1.75 6.62
N VAL A 521 -25.99 1.55 6.47
CA VAL A 521 -24.98 2.56 6.84
C VAL A 521 -24.95 3.75 5.87
N GLN A 522 -25.15 3.55 4.57
CA GLN A 522 -25.18 4.63 3.58
C GLN A 522 -26.42 5.53 3.67
N GLU A 523 -27.55 4.99 4.11
CA GLU A 523 -28.83 5.68 4.22
C GLU A 523 -29.00 6.50 5.53
N LEU A 524 -27.95 6.57 6.37
CA LEU A 524 -27.96 7.31 7.63
C LEU A 524 -28.14 8.83 7.43
N LYS A 525 -29.11 9.41 8.15
CA LYS A 525 -29.45 10.83 8.09
C LYS A 525 -28.47 11.68 8.91
N LEU A 526 -27.31 11.98 8.31
CA LEU A 526 -26.31 12.90 8.88
C LEU A 526 -26.65 14.38 8.63
N PRO A 527 -26.41 15.29 9.60
CA PRO A 527 -25.59 15.09 10.81
C PRO A 527 -26.35 14.52 12.02
N MET A 528 -25.65 13.77 12.87
CA MET A 528 -26.17 13.17 14.11
C MET A 528 -25.09 13.13 15.21
N ALA A 529 -25.49 12.91 16.46
CA ALA A 529 -24.53 12.78 17.56
C ALA A 529 -23.67 11.51 17.43
N ASP A 530 -22.37 11.60 17.69
CA ASP A 530 -21.44 10.47 17.48
C ASP A 530 -21.75 9.27 18.39
N SER A 531 -22.27 9.49 19.60
CA SER A 531 -22.77 8.41 20.47
C SER A 531 -23.93 7.63 19.83
N SER A 532 -24.85 8.34 19.16
CA SER A 532 -25.94 7.72 18.41
C SER A 532 -25.44 7.02 17.14
N LEU A 533 -24.42 7.57 16.47
CA LEU A 533 -23.80 6.94 15.30
C LEU A 533 -23.11 5.62 15.69
N GLN A 534 -22.33 5.61 16.78
CA GLN A 534 -21.70 4.41 17.33
C GLN A 534 -22.74 3.36 17.74
N GLN A 535 -23.83 3.76 18.39
CA GLN A 535 -24.91 2.84 18.78
C GLN A 535 -25.61 2.22 17.55
N VAL A 536 -25.94 3.02 16.53
CA VAL A 536 -26.58 2.52 15.31
C VAL A 536 -25.64 1.61 14.52
N CYS A 537 -24.36 1.98 14.37
CA CYS A 537 -23.36 1.11 13.74
C CYS A 537 -23.17 -0.22 14.48
N SER A 538 -23.13 -0.19 15.82
CA SER A 538 -23.07 -1.40 16.65
C SER A 538 -24.30 -2.29 16.44
N SER A 539 -25.50 -1.70 16.35
CA SER A 539 -26.74 -2.43 16.03
C SER A 539 -26.71 -3.04 14.63
N ILE A 540 -26.21 -2.33 13.62
CA ILE A 540 -26.13 -2.85 12.23
C ILE A 540 -25.13 -4.02 12.15
N ILE A 541 -24.00 -3.96 12.87
CA ILE A 541 -23.04 -5.07 12.98
C ILE A 541 -23.70 -6.27 13.70
N HIS A 542 -24.44 -6.03 14.78
CA HIS A 542 -25.14 -7.09 15.53
C HIS A 542 -26.25 -7.77 14.68
N ASP A 543 -27.10 -6.99 14.00
CA ASP A 543 -28.09 -7.47 13.04
C ASP A 543 -27.46 -8.39 11.98
N ALA A 544 -26.33 -7.94 11.40
CA ALA A 544 -25.65 -8.67 10.33
C ALA A 544 -25.03 -9.98 10.82
N LEU A 545 -24.41 -9.98 12.01
CA LEU A 545 -23.85 -11.19 12.63
C LEU A 545 -24.94 -12.20 13.01
N LEU A 546 -26.07 -11.75 13.58
CA LEU A 546 -27.21 -12.62 13.90
C LEU A 546 -27.83 -13.25 12.64
N GLY A 547 -28.02 -12.45 11.58
CA GLY A 547 -28.52 -12.94 10.29
C GLY A 547 -27.55 -13.95 9.66
N TYR A 548 -26.25 -13.73 9.77
CA TYR A 548 -25.22 -14.60 9.22
C TYR A 548 -25.12 -15.92 9.98
N GLU A 549 -25.21 -15.89 11.32
CA GLU A 549 -25.25 -17.08 12.16
C GLU A 549 -26.43 -18.00 11.81
N ALA A 550 -27.59 -17.42 11.46
CA ALA A 550 -28.77 -18.16 11.03
C ALA A 550 -28.61 -18.82 9.64
N LEU A 551 -27.82 -18.24 8.73
CA LEU A 551 -27.58 -18.79 7.38
C LEU A 551 -26.47 -19.85 7.33
N VAL A 552 -25.44 -19.72 8.18
CA VAL A 552 -24.24 -20.58 8.11
C VAL A 552 -24.48 -22.01 8.60
N GLY A 553 -25.48 -22.21 9.48
CA GLY A 553 -25.95 -23.54 9.89
C GLY A 553 -24.83 -24.47 10.39
N PRO A 554 -24.55 -25.60 9.71
CA PRO A 554 -23.62 -26.63 10.20
C PRO A 554 -22.17 -26.14 10.37
N HIS A 555 -21.75 -25.07 9.67
CA HIS A 555 -20.36 -24.59 9.72
C HIS A 555 -20.05 -23.65 10.91
N LYS A 556 -21.06 -23.32 11.75
CA LYS A 556 -20.96 -22.38 12.88
C LYS A 556 -19.83 -22.69 13.89
N ALA A 557 -19.47 -23.96 14.08
CA ALA A 557 -18.38 -24.35 14.99
C ALA A 557 -16.97 -24.04 14.44
N SER A 558 -16.85 -23.89 13.11
CA SER A 558 -15.56 -23.81 12.40
C SER A 558 -14.72 -22.59 12.81
N HIS A 559 -13.39 -22.73 12.70
CA HIS A 559 -12.48 -21.59 12.72
C HIS A 559 -12.78 -20.63 11.56
N LEU A 560 -13.12 -21.18 10.39
CA LEU A 560 -13.35 -20.40 9.16
C LEU A 560 -14.59 -19.51 9.28
N TYR A 561 -15.61 -19.93 10.04
CA TYR A 561 -16.77 -19.09 10.37
C TYR A 561 -16.34 -17.86 11.19
N ARG A 562 -15.49 -18.05 12.21
CA ARG A 562 -14.96 -16.94 13.03
C ARG A 562 -14.13 -15.96 12.20
N GLU A 563 -13.26 -16.47 11.33
CA GLU A 563 -12.46 -15.67 10.38
C GLU A 563 -13.35 -14.85 9.42
N ALA A 564 -14.45 -15.43 8.94
CA ALA A 564 -15.41 -14.72 8.10
C ALA A 564 -16.23 -13.67 8.88
N CYS A 565 -16.62 -13.97 10.12
CA CYS A 565 -17.31 -13.00 11.00
C CYS A 565 -16.44 -11.79 11.32
N THR A 566 -15.16 -11.98 11.68
CA THR A 566 -14.25 -10.85 11.96
C THR A 566 -14.05 -10.01 10.71
N LYS A 567 -13.85 -10.63 9.53
CA LYS A 567 -13.72 -9.88 8.27
C LYS A 567 -14.99 -9.10 7.91
N MET A 568 -16.18 -9.70 8.08
CA MET A 568 -17.45 -9.00 7.84
C MET A 568 -17.64 -7.83 8.81
N GLN A 569 -17.28 -8.00 10.08
CA GLN A 569 -17.31 -6.94 11.09
C GLN A 569 -16.34 -5.80 10.72
N GLU A 570 -15.10 -6.11 10.35
CA GLU A 570 -14.09 -5.14 9.90
C GLU A 570 -14.56 -4.34 8.67
N GLU A 571 -15.12 -5.00 7.65
CA GLU A 571 -15.59 -4.32 6.45
C GLU A 571 -16.85 -3.44 6.68
N ILE A 572 -17.74 -3.81 7.62
CA ILE A 572 -18.85 -2.94 8.05
C ILE A 572 -18.32 -1.78 8.90
N GLN A 573 -17.37 -2.04 9.81
CA GLN A 573 -16.73 -1.04 10.65
C GLN A 573 -16.03 0.04 9.81
N VAL A 574 -15.27 -0.32 8.77
CA VAL A 574 -14.64 0.63 7.85
C VAL A 574 -15.66 1.52 7.12
N ARG A 575 -16.86 0.99 6.80
CA ARG A 575 -17.97 1.79 6.24
C ARG A 575 -18.56 2.75 7.27
N CYS A 576 -18.70 2.32 8.52
CA CYS A 576 -19.12 3.16 9.63
C CYS A 576 -18.12 4.28 9.94
N GLU A 577 -16.82 4.00 9.94
CA GLU A 577 -15.76 5.00 10.10
C GLU A 577 -15.73 6.01 8.95
N LYS A 578 -15.94 5.56 7.70
CA LYS A 578 -16.13 6.47 6.57
C LYS A 578 -17.33 7.39 6.79
N MET A 579 -18.45 6.87 7.32
CA MET A 579 -19.64 7.67 7.58
C MET A 579 -19.45 8.63 8.77
N ALA A 580 -18.69 8.25 9.80
CA ALA A 580 -18.29 9.13 10.90
C ALA A 580 -17.43 10.32 10.43
N ARG A 581 -16.53 10.10 9.46
CA ARG A 581 -15.76 11.20 8.85
C ARG A 581 -16.67 12.18 8.09
N ILE A 582 -17.66 11.68 7.35
CA ILE A 582 -18.68 12.51 6.68
C ILE A 582 -19.57 13.24 7.71
N ASN A 583 -19.85 12.63 8.87
CA ASN A 583 -20.58 13.28 9.97
C ASN A 583 -19.78 14.46 10.53
N MET A 584 -18.51 14.23 10.86
CA MET A 584 -17.58 15.25 11.36
C MET A 584 -17.38 16.39 10.35
N GLU A 585 -17.24 16.09 9.06
CA GLU A 585 -17.14 17.09 7.99
C GLU A 585 -18.41 17.96 7.90
N LYS A 586 -19.61 17.37 7.97
CA LYS A 586 -20.88 18.11 8.02
C LYS A 586 -21.02 18.99 9.26
N ILE A 587 -20.68 18.47 10.44
CA ILE A 587 -20.73 19.21 11.70
C ILE A 587 -19.72 20.38 11.67
N SER A 588 -18.50 20.14 11.19
CA SER A 588 -17.47 21.18 11.02
C SER A 588 -17.91 22.28 10.04
N ALA A 589 -18.58 21.93 8.94
CA ALA A 589 -19.14 22.89 8.00
C ALA A 589 -20.23 23.78 8.65
N ILE A 590 -21.11 23.21 9.48
CA ILE A 590 -22.12 23.96 10.25
C ILE A 590 -21.44 24.93 11.23
N PHE A 591 -20.43 24.49 11.97
CA PHE A 591 -19.64 25.37 12.85
C PHE A 591 -18.89 26.46 12.07
N SER A 592 -18.44 26.19 10.84
CA SER A 592 -17.81 27.19 9.97
C SER A 592 -18.82 28.26 9.54
N ALA A 593 -20.04 27.87 9.16
CA ALA A 593 -21.12 28.80 8.86
C ALA A 593 -21.53 29.65 10.08
N ALA A 594 -21.68 29.02 11.25
CA ALA A 594 -21.99 29.72 12.50
C ALA A 594 -20.89 30.73 12.91
N LYS A 595 -19.61 30.40 12.69
CA LYS A 595 -18.48 31.35 12.85
C LYS A 595 -18.56 32.51 11.86
N GLY A 596 -18.97 32.26 10.63
CA GLY A 596 -19.22 33.30 9.63
C GLY A 596 -20.30 34.29 10.08
N LEU A 597 -21.44 33.76 10.55
CA LEU A 597 -22.54 34.56 11.09
C LEU A 597 -22.16 35.33 12.35
N PHE A 598 -21.44 34.72 13.29
CA PHE A 598 -20.90 35.40 14.48
C PHE A 598 -20.05 36.62 14.12
N ARG A 599 -19.14 36.48 13.14
CA ARG A 599 -18.29 37.57 12.66
C ARG A 599 -19.09 38.66 11.95
N GLY A 600 -20.00 38.26 11.06
CA GLY A 600 -20.86 39.16 10.32
C GLY A 600 -21.74 40.02 11.24
N GLU A 601 -22.44 39.41 12.20
CA GLU A 601 -23.28 40.14 13.17
C GLU A 601 -22.45 41.05 14.10
N TYR A 602 -21.23 40.65 14.46
CA TYR A 602 -20.33 41.49 15.25
C TYR A 602 -19.92 42.75 14.48
N GLU A 603 -19.46 42.63 13.22
CA GLU A 603 -19.00 43.78 12.42
C GLU A 603 -20.16 44.63 11.89
N HIS A 604 -21.28 44.03 11.46
CA HIS A 604 -22.51 44.72 11.12
C HIS A 604 -23.07 45.50 12.33
N GLY A 605 -22.96 44.94 13.53
CA GLY A 605 -23.30 45.62 14.78
C GLY A 605 -22.42 46.84 15.10
N PHE A 606 -21.20 46.95 14.54
CA PHE A 606 -20.39 48.16 14.63
C PHE A 606 -20.87 49.22 13.62
N LEU A 607 -21.09 48.84 12.37
CA LEU A 607 -21.60 49.73 11.31
C LEU A 607 -22.98 50.33 11.68
N ALA A 608 -23.91 49.53 12.18
CA ALA A 608 -25.25 49.98 12.49
C ALA A 608 -25.33 50.91 13.72
N ARG A 609 -24.50 50.69 14.75
CA ARG A 609 -24.59 51.44 16.03
C ARG A 609 -23.76 52.71 16.08
N THR A 610 -22.76 52.83 15.22
CA THR A 610 -22.13 54.11 14.91
C THR A 610 -23.10 55.01 14.14
N HIS A 611 -23.85 54.45 13.18
CA HIS A 611 -24.82 55.21 12.38
C HIS A 611 -26.12 55.58 13.10
N ALA A 612 -26.54 54.80 14.10
CA ALA A 612 -27.69 55.15 14.96
C ALA A 612 -27.51 56.45 15.77
N ILE A 613 -26.34 57.10 15.69
CA ILE A 613 -26.04 58.40 16.31
C ILE A 613 -26.43 59.57 15.38
N ASP A 614 -26.48 59.36 14.06
CA ASP A 614 -26.51 60.43 13.05
C ASP A 614 -27.79 60.41 12.19
N VAL A 615 -28.94 60.65 12.85
CA VAL A 615 -30.26 60.70 12.17
C VAL A 615 -30.60 62.14 11.74
N GLN A 616 -29.59 62.96 11.40
CA GLN A 616 -29.79 64.35 10.93
C GLN A 616 -28.91 64.75 9.73
N THR A 617 -27.85 64.01 9.37
CA THR A 617 -27.11 64.24 8.12
C THR A 617 -27.31 63.08 7.14
N GLY A 618 -27.53 63.40 5.87
CA GLY A 618 -27.95 62.43 4.84
C GLY A 618 -26.80 61.67 4.17
N ASP A 619 -25.74 61.36 4.92
CA ASP A 619 -24.49 60.81 4.38
C ASP A 619 -24.48 59.29 4.22
N GLN A 620 -23.49 58.80 3.47
CA GLN A 620 -23.40 57.39 3.05
C GLN A 620 -23.02 56.46 4.22
N ILE A 621 -23.58 55.24 4.22
CA ILE A 621 -23.21 54.18 5.16
C ILE A 621 -21.76 53.76 4.90
N PRO A 622 -20.87 53.75 5.92
CA PRO A 622 -19.47 53.33 5.81
C PRO A 622 -19.33 51.91 5.26
N SER A 623 -18.28 51.71 4.47
CA SER A 623 -17.95 50.39 3.92
C SER A 623 -17.19 49.52 4.91
N THR A 624 -16.58 50.13 5.94
CA THR A 624 -15.71 49.47 6.92
C THR A 624 -15.94 49.95 8.35
N VAL A 625 -15.62 49.09 9.33
CA VAL A 625 -15.65 49.44 10.75
C VAL A 625 -14.67 50.59 11.03
N GLU A 626 -13.52 50.57 10.37
CA GLU A 626 -12.45 51.57 10.47
C GLU A 626 -12.85 52.96 9.96
N GLU A 627 -13.77 53.06 8.98
CA GLU A 627 -14.42 54.33 8.60
C GLU A 627 -15.42 54.79 9.66
N SER A 628 -16.23 53.87 10.19
CA SER A 628 -17.28 54.18 11.17
C SER A 628 -16.77 54.77 12.50
N LEU A 629 -15.47 54.66 12.77
CA LEU A 629 -14.81 55.22 13.96
C LEU A 629 -14.43 56.71 13.84
N LYS A 630 -14.50 57.32 12.66
CA LYS A 630 -13.91 58.65 12.40
C LYS A 630 -14.79 59.84 12.81
N GLY A 631 -16.12 59.64 12.86
CA GLY A 631 -17.11 60.66 13.24
C GLY A 631 -17.32 61.77 12.20
N THR A 632 -18.56 62.27 12.11
CA THR A 632 -18.96 63.32 11.15
C THR A 632 -18.32 64.68 11.45
N ASP A 633 -18.13 65.04 12.74
CA ASP A 633 -17.35 66.21 13.18
C ASP A 633 -15.81 66.04 12.99
N GLY A 634 -15.34 64.87 12.52
CA GLY A 634 -13.92 64.48 12.60
C GLY A 634 -13.42 64.22 14.03
N LYS A 635 -14.34 63.96 14.97
CA LYS A 635 -14.07 63.52 16.34
C LYS A 635 -14.14 61.99 16.44
N PRO A 636 -13.09 61.30 16.92
CA PRO A 636 -13.11 59.85 17.11
C PRO A 636 -14.00 59.41 18.29
N LEU A 637 -14.37 58.13 18.35
CA LEU A 637 -15.26 57.62 19.40
C LEU A 637 -14.61 57.67 20.81
N PRO A 638 -15.32 58.16 21.85
CA PRO A 638 -14.86 58.06 23.23
C PRO A 638 -14.67 56.61 23.69
N PRO A 639 -13.60 56.27 24.44
CA PRO A 639 -13.28 54.87 24.80
C PRO A 639 -14.43 54.11 25.50
N LYS A 640 -15.16 54.74 26.42
CA LYS A 640 -16.33 54.13 27.09
C LYS A 640 -17.43 53.73 26.11
N LYS A 641 -17.70 54.57 25.11
CA LYS A 641 -18.73 54.30 24.09
C LYS A 641 -18.31 53.17 23.15
N LEU A 642 -17.00 53.02 22.91
CA LEU A 642 -16.44 51.89 22.17
C LEU A 642 -16.62 50.56 22.95
N GLU A 643 -16.38 50.59 24.27
CA GLU A 643 -16.60 49.44 25.17
C GLU A 643 -18.09 49.05 25.25
N GLU A 644 -19.01 50.02 25.30
CA GLU A 644 -20.46 49.79 25.27
C GLU A 644 -20.92 49.12 23.96
N ILE A 645 -20.47 49.63 22.79
CA ILE A 645 -20.78 49.06 21.48
C ILE A 645 -20.23 47.63 21.37
N HIS A 646 -18.99 47.42 21.81
CA HIS A 646 -18.37 46.09 21.87
C HIS A 646 -19.19 45.12 22.73
N ALA A 647 -19.49 45.47 23.98
CA ALA A 647 -20.22 44.62 24.92
C ALA A 647 -21.63 44.25 24.43
N LEU A 648 -22.28 45.12 23.65
CA LEU A 648 -23.57 44.83 23.03
C LEU A 648 -23.43 43.91 21.80
N ASN A 649 -22.42 44.13 20.96
CA ASN A 649 -22.15 43.30 19.78
C ASN A 649 -21.68 41.89 20.13
N VAL A 650 -20.92 41.71 21.22
CA VAL A 650 -20.58 40.39 21.79
C VAL A 650 -21.84 39.56 22.04
N LYS A 651 -22.87 40.16 22.66
CA LYS A 651 -24.12 39.47 23.00
C LYS A 651 -24.93 39.09 21.76
N VAL A 652 -25.04 40.00 20.78
CA VAL A 652 -25.78 39.74 19.54
C VAL A 652 -25.10 38.65 18.71
N ALA A 653 -23.78 38.73 18.52
CA ALA A 653 -23.00 37.70 17.83
C ALA A 653 -23.08 36.33 18.53
N GLY A 654 -23.00 36.31 19.87
CA GLY A 654 -23.15 35.08 20.67
C GLY A 654 -24.51 34.41 20.50
N LEU A 655 -25.60 35.18 20.56
CA LEU A 655 -26.96 34.68 20.32
C LEU A 655 -27.16 34.18 18.87
N ALA A 656 -26.58 34.88 17.89
CA ALA A 656 -26.63 34.45 16.49
C ALA A 656 -25.88 33.12 16.26
N TYR A 657 -24.72 32.93 16.90
CA TYR A 657 -23.97 31.67 16.88
C TYR A 657 -24.74 30.53 17.55
N GLU A 658 -25.25 30.74 18.77
CA GLU A 658 -26.00 29.73 19.51
C GLU A 658 -27.24 29.28 18.72
N LYS A 659 -28.00 30.24 18.17
CA LYS A 659 -29.13 29.96 17.29
C LYS A 659 -28.70 29.20 16.03
N SER A 660 -27.69 29.68 15.31
CA SER A 660 -27.22 29.04 14.06
C SER A 660 -26.75 27.60 14.27
N VAL A 661 -26.23 27.25 15.46
CA VAL A 661 -25.88 25.88 15.78
C VAL A 661 -27.14 25.08 16.17
N LYS A 662 -28.00 25.60 17.06
CA LYS A 662 -29.22 24.88 17.50
C LYS A 662 -30.22 24.61 16.38
N ASP A 663 -30.40 25.55 15.45
CA ASP A 663 -31.30 25.39 14.29
C ASP A 663 -30.84 24.25 13.35
N ALA A 664 -29.54 23.91 13.35
CA ALA A 664 -28.94 22.87 12.51
C ALA A 664 -28.61 21.56 13.26
N LEU A 665 -28.31 21.65 14.56
CA LEU A 665 -27.85 20.56 15.43
C LEU A 665 -28.57 20.65 16.80
N PRO A 666 -29.87 20.29 16.88
CA PRO A 666 -30.72 20.57 18.05
C PRO A 666 -30.32 19.84 19.34
N TRP A 667 -29.46 18.83 19.24
CA TRP A 667 -28.95 18.01 20.33
C TRP A 667 -27.65 18.55 20.95
N MET A 668 -27.10 19.67 20.44
CA MET A 668 -25.78 20.20 20.82
C MET A 668 -25.88 21.61 21.41
N GLY A 669 -24.99 21.96 22.34
CA GLY A 669 -24.99 23.27 23.00
C GLY A 669 -23.86 23.40 24.03
N SER A 670 -23.94 24.44 24.89
CA SER A 670 -22.96 24.70 25.95
C SER A 670 -22.81 23.51 26.90
N GLY A 671 -21.58 23.08 27.18
CA GLY A 671 -21.26 21.86 27.91
C GLY A 671 -20.99 20.64 27.03
N ASP A 672 -21.06 20.78 25.70
CA ASP A 672 -20.47 19.85 24.74
C ASP A 672 -19.06 20.35 24.34
N ASP A 673 -18.04 19.49 24.49
CA ASP A 673 -16.64 19.85 24.25
C ASP A 673 -16.38 20.45 22.85
N LEU A 674 -17.09 19.96 21.82
CA LEU A 674 -16.91 20.41 20.44
C LEU A 674 -17.59 21.76 20.21
N TYR A 675 -18.77 21.98 20.81
CA TYR A 675 -19.44 23.28 20.83
C TYR A 675 -18.59 24.33 21.55
N ASP A 676 -18.13 24.03 22.77
CA ASP A 676 -17.40 24.97 23.61
C ASP A 676 -16.02 25.28 23.02
N PHE A 677 -15.32 24.31 22.41
CA PHE A 677 -14.09 24.55 21.67
C PHE A 677 -14.28 25.53 20.50
N HIS A 678 -15.34 25.36 19.70
CA HIS A 678 -15.61 26.23 18.57
C HIS A 678 -16.19 27.60 18.99
N HIS A 679 -16.90 27.67 20.11
CA HIS A 679 -17.32 28.94 20.71
C HIS A 679 -16.11 29.72 21.26
N PHE A 680 -15.18 29.04 21.94
CA PHE A 680 -13.91 29.62 22.38
C PHE A 680 -13.09 30.20 21.23
N GLN A 681 -13.05 29.54 20.06
CA GLN A 681 -12.42 30.09 18.85
C GLN A 681 -13.08 31.42 18.39
N CYS A 682 -14.40 31.58 18.55
CA CYS A 682 -15.10 32.83 18.26
C CYS A 682 -14.67 33.94 19.25
N LEU A 683 -14.59 33.60 20.54
CA LEU A 683 -14.17 34.53 21.60
C LEU A 683 -12.71 34.98 21.46
N GLN A 684 -11.79 34.10 21.04
CA GLN A 684 -10.40 34.49 20.76
C GLN A 684 -10.29 35.43 19.55
N TRP A 685 -11.00 35.14 18.46
CA TRP A 685 -11.07 36.04 17.31
C TRP A 685 -11.64 37.42 17.70
N LEU A 686 -12.72 37.44 18.49
CA LEU A 686 -13.35 38.67 18.96
C LEU A 686 -12.41 39.50 19.85
N LYS A 687 -11.64 38.85 20.73
CA LYS A 687 -10.63 39.51 21.56
C LYS A 687 -9.54 40.17 20.71
N GLN A 688 -9.07 39.49 19.66
CA GLN A 688 -8.09 40.06 18.73
C GLN A 688 -8.70 41.22 17.93
N ARG A 689 -9.85 41.02 17.28
CA ARG A 689 -10.51 42.03 16.45
C ARG A 689 -10.89 43.28 17.24
N TYR A 690 -11.28 43.15 18.52
CA TYR A 690 -11.49 44.30 19.39
C TYR A 690 -10.20 45.06 19.71
N ALA A 691 -9.07 44.37 19.94
CA ALA A 691 -7.79 45.03 20.15
C ALA A 691 -7.31 45.81 18.91
N GLU A 692 -7.58 45.30 17.70
CA GLU A 692 -7.34 46.02 16.43
C GLU A 692 -8.19 47.30 16.33
N ILE A 693 -9.51 47.18 16.55
CA ILE A 693 -10.47 48.30 16.58
C ILE A 693 -10.05 49.36 17.61
N GLN A 694 -9.67 48.93 18.82
CA GLN A 694 -9.23 49.82 19.90
C GLN A 694 -7.90 50.50 19.55
N ALA A 695 -6.93 49.79 18.96
CA ALA A 695 -5.67 50.39 18.51
C ALA A 695 -5.88 51.43 17.40
N TYR A 696 -6.79 51.18 16.45
CA TYR A 696 -7.15 52.15 15.41
C TYR A 696 -7.83 53.40 15.99
N ASN A 697 -8.82 53.23 16.88
CA ASN A 697 -9.47 54.36 17.54
C ASN A 697 -8.48 55.19 18.39
N ASN A 698 -7.57 54.53 19.10
CA ASN A 698 -6.50 55.19 19.87
C ASN A 698 -5.53 55.99 18.97
N MET A 699 -5.30 55.55 17.73
CA MET A 699 -4.52 56.30 16.73
C MET A 699 -5.28 57.55 16.27
N LEU A 700 -6.59 57.46 16.02
CA LEU A 700 -7.42 58.62 15.67
C LEU A 700 -7.46 59.65 16.82
N ILE A 701 -7.59 59.20 18.08
CA ILE A 701 -7.57 60.08 19.27
C ILE A 701 -6.24 60.83 19.37
N ARG A 702 -5.09 60.16 19.15
CA ARG A 702 -3.78 60.82 19.11
C ARG A 702 -3.72 61.93 18.07
N ALA A 703 -4.14 61.65 16.84
CA ALA A 703 -4.14 62.63 15.74
C ALA A 703 -5.09 63.83 16.02
N PHE A 704 -6.23 63.58 16.68
CA PHE A 704 -7.15 64.63 17.13
C PHE A 704 -6.50 65.53 18.19
N CYS A 705 -5.90 64.95 19.24
CA CYS A 705 -5.21 65.71 20.28
C CYS A 705 -4.02 66.52 19.73
N GLU A 706 -3.26 65.96 18.79
CA GLU A 706 -2.16 66.65 18.11
C GLU A 706 -2.65 67.85 17.28
N LYS A 707 -3.77 67.71 16.55
CA LYS A 707 -4.42 68.81 15.84
C LYS A 707 -4.90 69.92 16.78
N CYS A 708 -5.53 69.58 17.90
CA CYS A 708 -5.95 70.54 18.93
C CYS A 708 -4.76 71.28 19.55
N MET A 709 -3.70 70.56 19.92
CA MET A 709 -2.46 71.14 20.44
C MET A 709 -1.81 72.09 19.43
N ALA A 710 -1.66 71.70 18.16
CA ALA A 710 -1.05 72.53 17.13
C ALA A 710 -1.81 73.84 16.91
N SER A 711 -3.15 73.80 16.97
CA SER A 711 -4.00 74.99 16.91
C SER A 711 -3.76 75.93 18.09
N LEU A 712 -3.73 75.40 19.32
CA LEU A 712 -3.50 76.21 20.53
C LEU A 712 -2.07 76.76 20.62
N VAL A 713 -1.05 76.04 20.13
CA VAL A 713 0.33 76.56 20.03
C VAL A 713 0.41 77.73 19.05
N LEU A 714 -0.32 77.68 17.93
CA LEU A 714 -0.40 78.80 16.98
C LEU A 714 -1.13 80.01 17.59
N GLN A 715 -2.21 79.77 18.32
CA GLN A 715 -2.96 80.79 19.05
C GLN A 715 -2.11 81.45 20.15
N TYR A 716 -1.38 80.67 20.96
CA TYR A 716 -0.44 81.18 21.96
C TYR A 716 0.65 82.07 21.34
N LYS A 717 1.28 81.60 20.25
CA LYS A 717 2.29 82.39 19.51
C LYS A 717 1.72 83.71 18.99
N THR A 718 0.47 83.70 18.52
CA THR A 718 -0.22 84.90 18.04
C THR A 718 -0.52 85.86 19.19
N ASP A 719 -1.19 85.40 20.23
CA ASP A 719 -1.61 86.24 21.37
C ASP A 719 -0.40 86.84 22.11
N VAL A 720 0.63 86.04 22.38
CA VAL A 720 1.85 86.49 23.06
C VAL A 720 2.71 87.41 22.17
N SER A 721 2.63 87.30 20.84
CA SER A 721 3.33 88.25 19.95
C SER A 721 2.79 89.69 20.02
N ASN A 722 1.59 89.88 20.58
CA ASN A 722 1.02 91.20 20.84
C ASN A 722 1.56 91.84 22.14
N ILE A 723 2.30 91.11 22.98
CA ILE A 723 2.95 91.68 24.17
C ILE A 723 4.18 92.47 23.72
N THR A 724 4.14 93.80 23.90
CA THR A 724 5.28 94.68 23.66
C THR A 724 6.37 94.40 24.70
N PRO A 725 7.56 93.91 24.31
CA PRO A 725 8.57 93.49 25.30
C PRO A 725 9.17 94.68 26.06
N PHE A 726 9.31 95.84 25.42
CA PHE A 726 9.88 97.05 26.03
C PHE A 726 8.79 98.13 26.18
N PRO A 727 8.67 98.83 27.33
CA PRO A 727 9.59 98.95 28.47
C PRO A 727 9.25 98.06 29.67
N ASP A 728 8.39 97.06 29.50
CA ASP A 728 7.95 96.18 30.60
C ASP A 728 9.11 95.32 31.12
N ASN A 729 9.09 94.99 32.41
CA ASN A 729 10.10 94.11 33.01
C ASN A 729 9.76 92.63 32.74
N ASP A 730 10.79 91.78 32.80
CA ASP A 730 10.66 90.34 32.52
C ASP A 730 9.61 89.63 33.43
N GLU A 731 9.32 90.20 34.60
CA GLU A 731 8.26 89.82 35.54
C GLU A 731 6.84 90.08 34.99
N THR A 732 6.52 91.33 34.62
CA THR A 732 5.18 91.68 34.08
C THR A 732 4.92 91.11 32.68
N ILE A 733 5.96 90.77 31.91
CA ILE A 733 5.83 89.98 30.68
C ILE A 733 5.44 88.53 31.02
N SER A 734 6.04 87.95 32.06
CA SER A 734 5.76 86.58 32.50
C SER A 734 4.32 86.44 33.01
N GLU A 735 3.83 87.37 33.84
CA GLU A 735 2.45 87.36 34.35
C GLU A 735 1.42 87.33 33.21
N LYS A 736 1.57 88.22 32.21
CA LYS A 736 0.68 88.31 31.05
C LYS A 736 0.70 87.03 30.19
N ALA A 737 1.87 86.44 30.01
CA ALA A 737 2.00 85.17 29.27
C ALA A 737 1.39 83.98 30.03
N GLU A 738 1.52 83.94 31.37
CA GLU A 738 0.96 82.89 32.21
C GLU A 738 -0.58 82.92 32.24
N GLU A 739 -1.20 84.11 32.21
CA GLU A 739 -2.67 84.24 32.09
C GLU A 739 -3.18 83.68 30.76
N ILE A 740 -2.52 84.02 29.65
CA ILE A 740 -2.84 83.47 28.31
C ILE A 740 -2.67 81.95 28.32
N ALA A 741 -1.58 81.43 28.91
CA ALA A 741 -1.33 79.99 29.01
C ALA A 741 -2.40 79.24 29.80
N LYS A 742 -2.82 79.76 30.98
CA LYS A 742 -3.88 79.18 31.81
C LYS A 742 -5.19 79.01 31.04
N ARG A 743 -5.60 80.03 30.30
CA ARG A 743 -6.81 80.03 29.45
C ARG A 743 -6.74 78.95 28.36
N LEU A 744 -5.63 78.87 27.61
CA LEU A 744 -5.48 77.88 26.52
C LEU A 744 -5.36 76.44 27.03
N LEU A 745 -4.77 76.23 28.22
CA LEU A 745 -4.74 74.92 28.87
C LEU A 745 -6.13 74.48 29.36
N GLN A 746 -6.97 75.42 29.81
CA GLN A 746 -8.37 75.16 30.12
C GLN A 746 -9.16 74.81 28.84
N GLU A 747 -8.90 75.51 27.74
CA GLU A 747 -9.50 75.24 26.42
C GLU A 747 -9.14 73.83 25.90
N TYR A 748 -7.86 73.44 25.99
CA TYR A 748 -7.40 72.06 25.69
C TYR A 748 -8.15 71.01 26.53
N ASN A 749 -8.23 71.21 27.84
CA ASN A 749 -8.90 70.28 28.76
C ASN A 749 -10.40 70.13 28.43
N THR A 750 -11.08 71.21 28.01
CA THR A 750 -12.49 71.13 27.59
C THR A 750 -12.66 70.47 26.22
N MET A 751 -11.75 70.68 25.26
CA MET A 751 -11.79 70.01 23.96
C MET A 751 -11.47 68.51 24.02
N THR A 752 -10.78 68.05 25.06
CA THR A 752 -10.29 66.66 25.20
C THR A 752 -10.95 65.88 26.35
N SER A 753 -11.97 66.44 27.02
CA SER A 753 -12.62 65.87 28.21
C SER A 753 -13.13 64.44 28.00
N ASP A 754 -13.71 64.14 26.84
CA ASP A 754 -14.28 62.83 26.50
C ASP A 754 -13.22 61.73 26.35
N TYR A 755 -11.95 62.11 26.22
CA TYR A 755 -10.80 61.23 26.01
C TYR A 755 -9.85 61.19 27.22
N ALA A 756 -10.18 61.87 28.33
CA ALA A 756 -9.29 62.09 29.48
C ALA A 756 -8.74 60.82 30.18
N SER A 757 -9.27 59.63 29.87
CA SER A 757 -8.72 58.35 30.31
C SER A 757 -7.50 57.87 29.50
N MET A 758 -7.13 58.55 28.41
CA MET A 758 -5.99 58.19 27.55
C MET A 758 -4.70 58.92 27.95
N THR A 759 -3.60 58.17 28.09
CA THR A 759 -2.27 58.75 28.36
C THR A 759 -1.85 59.77 27.29
N ALA A 760 -2.22 59.52 26.04
CA ALA A 760 -1.97 60.41 24.89
C ALA A 760 -2.50 61.84 25.08
N VAL A 761 -3.62 62.02 25.79
CA VAL A 761 -4.18 63.36 26.07
C VAL A 761 -3.25 64.12 27.01
N GLU A 762 -2.73 63.46 28.04
CA GLU A 762 -1.81 64.02 29.03
C GLU A 762 -0.37 64.16 28.49
N GLU A 763 0.06 63.27 27.59
CA GLU A 763 1.30 63.39 26.81
C GLU A 763 1.27 64.67 25.95
N LYS A 764 0.23 64.84 25.11
CA LYS A 764 0.08 66.07 24.30
C LYS A 764 -0.20 67.32 25.12
N ARG A 765 -0.83 67.21 26.29
CA ARG A 765 -0.95 68.31 27.26
C ARG A 765 0.41 68.77 27.79
N LYS A 766 1.35 67.86 28.03
CA LYS A 766 2.73 68.18 28.45
C LYS A 766 3.55 68.78 27.32
N GLU A 767 3.40 68.29 26.10
CA GLU A 767 4.01 68.90 24.91
C GLU A 767 3.50 70.35 24.70
N LEU A 768 2.19 70.60 24.91
CA LEU A 768 1.61 71.95 24.87
C LEU A 768 2.22 72.88 25.93
N VAL A 769 2.34 72.43 27.19
CA VAL A 769 2.99 73.20 28.27
C VAL A 769 4.45 73.51 27.93
N HIS A 770 5.24 72.51 27.50
CA HIS A 770 6.64 72.70 27.16
C HIS A 770 6.82 73.69 25.98
N SER A 771 5.97 73.61 24.94
CA SER A 771 6.00 74.56 23.83
C SER A 771 5.55 75.99 24.21
N ILE A 772 4.81 76.14 25.32
CA ILE A 772 4.45 77.45 25.90
C ILE A 772 5.66 78.02 26.67
N GLU A 773 6.31 77.21 27.50
CA GLU A 773 7.50 77.56 28.28
C GLU A 773 8.69 77.96 27.40
N ASP A 774 9.01 77.17 26.37
CA ASP A 774 10.11 77.45 25.43
C ASP A 774 9.92 78.79 24.69
N PHE A 775 8.69 79.11 24.31
CA PHE A 775 8.37 80.35 23.59
C PHE A 775 8.41 81.57 24.53
N LEU A 776 7.98 81.42 25.79
CA LEU A 776 8.15 82.44 26.82
C LEU A 776 9.64 82.70 27.09
N ALA A 777 10.45 81.66 27.29
CA ALA A 777 11.89 81.76 27.50
C ALA A 777 12.61 82.46 26.32
N HIS A 778 12.17 82.21 25.08
CA HIS A 778 12.68 82.91 23.90
C HIS A 778 12.36 84.41 23.93
N ILE A 779 11.16 84.80 24.35
CA ILE A 779 10.72 86.20 24.41
C ILE A 779 11.40 86.96 25.55
N LEU A 780 11.52 86.36 26.73
CA LEU A 780 12.27 86.96 27.86
C LEU A 780 13.73 87.19 27.46
N LYS A 781 14.40 86.18 26.90
CA LYS A 781 15.78 86.32 26.37
C LYS A 781 15.92 87.43 25.33
N LYS A 782 14.90 87.65 24.50
CA LYS A 782 14.86 88.76 23.54
C LYS A 782 14.69 90.11 24.24
N ASN A 783 13.88 90.20 25.30
CA ASN A 783 13.73 91.44 26.07
C ASN A 783 15.01 91.80 26.84
N THR A 784 15.62 90.86 27.56
CA THR A 784 16.87 91.08 28.30
C THR A 784 17.99 91.59 27.37
N ALA A 785 18.05 91.09 26.12
CA ALA A 785 19.00 91.58 25.10
C ALA A 785 18.71 93.02 24.63
N LEU A 786 17.43 93.40 24.47
CA LEU A 786 17.03 94.78 24.15
C LEU A 786 17.34 95.74 25.31
N MET A 787 17.07 95.31 26.56
CA MET A 787 17.40 96.07 27.77
C MET A 787 18.90 96.37 27.89
N ALA A 788 19.77 95.39 27.59
CA ALA A 788 21.21 95.59 27.59
C ALA A 788 21.64 96.67 26.57
N ALA A 789 21.24 96.51 25.30
CA ALA A 789 21.68 97.37 24.20
C ALA A 789 21.13 98.80 24.27
N PHE A 790 19.87 99.00 24.70
CA PHE A 790 19.21 100.32 24.68
C PHE A 790 19.28 101.08 26.03
N CYS A 791 19.60 100.40 27.14
CA CYS A 791 19.71 101.03 28.45
C CYS A 791 21.10 100.85 29.10
N TYR A 792 21.64 99.63 29.19
CA TYR A 792 22.83 99.37 30.01
C TYR A 792 24.13 99.87 29.38
N ASP A 793 24.43 99.47 28.14
CA ASP A 793 25.69 99.83 27.47
C ASP A 793 25.87 101.36 27.28
N PRO A 794 24.83 102.14 26.91
CA PRO A 794 24.95 103.61 26.81
C PRO A 794 25.21 104.29 28.16
N LEU A 795 24.67 103.76 29.26
CA LEU A 795 24.96 104.25 30.60
C LEU A 795 26.40 103.91 31.03
N MET A 796 26.91 102.73 30.65
CA MET A 796 28.31 102.37 30.89
C MET A 796 29.29 103.22 30.08
N ASP A 797 28.93 103.70 28.89
CA ASP A 797 29.73 104.70 28.15
C ASP A 797 29.64 106.11 28.77
N ALA A 798 28.49 106.50 29.35
CA ALA A 798 28.39 107.70 30.17
C ALA A 798 29.27 107.62 31.44
N PHE A 799 29.37 106.44 32.07
CA PHE A 799 30.26 106.19 33.21
C PHE A 799 31.74 106.41 32.85
N LYS A 800 32.14 106.01 31.62
CA LYS A 800 33.49 106.23 31.07
C LYS A 800 33.75 107.71 30.74
N GLU A 801 32.79 108.44 30.17
CA GLU A 801 32.95 109.87 29.88
C GLU A 801 33.15 110.71 31.15
N LEU A 802 32.45 110.35 32.23
CA LEU A 802 32.62 110.94 33.55
C LEU A 802 33.93 110.49 34.26
N ARG A 803 34.68 109.52 33.69
CA ARG A 803 35.90 108.90 34.24
C ARG A 803 35.76 108.27 35.62
N MET A 804 34.56 107.80 35.97
CA MET A 804 34.28 107.20 37.28
C MET A 804 35.01 105.87 37.54
N GLN A 805 35.66 105.32 36.50
CA GLN A 805 36.52 104.14 36.57
C GLN A 805 37.91 104.45 37.19
N ASP A 806 38.40 105.69 37.03
CA ASP A 806 39.70 106.13 37.56
C ASP A 806 39.61 106.64 39.01
N CYS A 807 38.40 106.71 39.58
CA CYS A 807 38.15 107.21 40.93
C CYS A 807 38.09 106.07 41.97
N ASP A 808 38.99 106.09 42.95
CA ASP A 808 38.89 105.25 44.14
C ASP A 808 37.64 105.62 44.96
N ARG A 809 37.01 104.63 45.58
CA ARG A 809 35.77 104.76 46.37
C ARG A 809 36.04 105.01 47.86
N THR A 810 37.30 105.02 48.31
CA THR A 810 37.67 104.95 49.74
C THR A 810 38.43 106.17 50.25
N PHE A 811 38.13 106.59 51.49
CA PHE A 811 38.60 107.86 52.06
C PHE A 811 40.04 107.80 52.62
N HIS A 812 40.59 106.60 52.87
CA HIS A 812 41.81 106.43 53.67
C HIS A 812 43.12 106.79 52.95
N HIS A 813 43.21 106.69 51.62
CA HIS A 813 44.45 106.95 50.89
C HIS A 813 44.75 108.43 50.58
N MET A 814 43.83 109.33 50.95
CA MET A 814 43.81 110.75 50.56
C MET A 814 45.07 111.56 50.93
N TRP A 815 45.75 111.22 52.03
CA TRP A 815 46.94 111.95 52.51
C TRP A 815 48.27 111.25 52.22
N VAL A 816 48.25 109.96 51.85
CA VAL A 816 49.47 109.14 51.72
C VAL A 816 49.99 109.13 50.29
N SER A 817 49.11 109.19 49.29
CA SER A 817 49.52 109.34 47.88
C SER A 817 49.20 110.76 47.39
N TRP A 818 50.22 111.47 46.90
CA TRP A 818 50.04 112.76 46.22
C TRP A 818 49.32 112.62 44.87
N SER A 819 48.93 111.40 44.46
CA SER A 819 48.15 111.14 43.24
C SER A 819 46.78 111.83 43.24
N PHE A 820 46.19 112.10 44.42
CA PHE A 820 44.93 112.83 44.53
C PHE A 820 45.05 114.31 44.10
N TRP A 821 46.26 114.89 44.21
CA TRP A 821 46.59 116.23 43.71
C TRP A 821 47.19 116.19 42.28
N SER A 822 47.27 115.01 41.66
CA SER A 822 47.73 114.87 40.27
C SER A 822 46.68 115.42 39.31
N HIS A 823 47.16 116.10 38.26
CA HIS A 823 46.35 116.64 37.16
C HIS A 823 45.57 115.57 36.35
N ARG A 824 45.66 114.30 36.74
CA ARG A 824 44.98 113.15 36.12
C ARG A 824 43.76 112.65 36.91
N CYS A 825 43.65 112.96 38.21
CA CYS A 825 42.46 112.68 39.00
C CYS A 825 41.65 113.97 39.21
N LEU A 826 40.34 113.85 39.44
CA LEU A 826 39.41 114.91 39.06
C LEU A 826 39.36 116.10 40.04
N TRP A 827 40.15 117.14 39.74
CA TRP A 827 39.62 118.50 39.87
C TRP A 827 38.59 118.73 38.76
N PRO A 828 37.28 118.91 39.04
CA PRO A 828 36.34 119.38 38.05
C PRO A 828 36.72 120.82 37.70
N GLY A 829 37.35 121.02 36.53
CA GLY A 829 37.64 122.35 36.01
C GLY A 829 36.40 123.24 36.03
N PRO A 830 36.54 124.58 36.15
CA PRO A 830 35.53 125.49 36.74
C PRO A 830 34.13 125.53 36.08
N LYS A 831 33.90 124.80 34.97
CA LYS A 831 32.58 124.55 34.39
C LYS A 831 31.68 123.59 35.19
N TYR A 832 32.22 122.78 36.12
CA TYR A 832 31.45 121.70 36.77
C TYR A 832 31.45 121.68 38.31
N MET A 833 32.03 122.68 38.99
CA MET A 833 32.06 122.72 40.46
C MET A 833 30.68 122.82 41.14
N PHE A 834 29.64 123.25 40.41
CA PHE A 834 28.26 123.30 40.90
C PHE A 834 27.35 122.42 40.03
N GLY A 835 27.20 121.14 40.39
CA GLY A 835 26.15 120.26 39.83
C GLY A 835 26.58 118.90 39.28
N PHE A 836 27.30 118.08 40.05
CA PHE A 836 27.71 116.72 39.63
C PHE A 836 26.55 115.86 39.09
N ARG A 837 25.40 115.82 39.79
CA ARG A 837 24.19 115.10 39.32
C ARG A 837 23.68 115.59 37.96
N TYR A 838 23.81 116.89 37.66
CA TYR A 838 23.41 117.47 36.38
C TYR A 838 24.43 117.13 35.27
N ALA A 839 25.72 117.09 35.58
CA ALA A 839 26.74 116.61 34.66
C ALA A 839 26.54 115.12 34.32
N ALA A 840 26.23 114.28 35.32
CA ALA A 840 25.91 112.88 35.13
C ALA A 840 24.62 112.67 34.30
N TYR A 841 23.55 113.39 34.63
CA TYR A 841 22.31 113.40 33.83
C TYR A 841 22.57 113.79 32.38
N LYS A 842 23.39 114.82 32.14
CA LYS A 842 23.75 115.26 30.80
C LYS A 842 24.61 114.24 30.05
N ALA A 843 25.53 113.55 30.71
CA ALA A 843 26.32 112.48 30.12
C ALA A 843 25.47 111.26 29.75
N ALA A 844 24.64 110.77 30.69
CA ALA A 844 23.71 109.67 30.45
C ALA A 844 22.77 109.96 29.29
N ARG A 845 22.14 111.14 29.30
CA ARG A 845 21.25 111.58 28.23
C ARG A 845 21.98 111.66 26.89
N LYS A 846 23.18 112.24 26.84
CA LYS A 846 24.02 112.30 25.63
C LYS A 846 24.27 110.93 25.03
N HIS A 847 24.60 109.91 25.84
CA HIS A 847 24.88 108.56 25.33
C HIS A 847 23.62 107.75 25.00
N LEU A 848 22.54 107.88 25.76
CA LEU A 848 21.24 107.28 25.41
C LEU A 848 20.64 107.89 24.14
N ASP A 849 20.75 109.21 23.98
CA ASP A 849 20.34 109.93 22.76
C ASP A 849 21.23 109.49 21.57
N LYS A 850 22.55 109.32 21.79
CA LYS A 850 23.48 108.79 20.78
C LYS A 850 23.17 107.35 20.38
N ALA A 851 22.87 106.46 21.32
CA ALA A 851 22.54 105.06 21.06
C ALA A 851 21.29 104.94 20.16
N GLN A 852 20.29 105.79 20.41
CA GLN A 852 19.08 105.88 19.57
C GLN A 852 19.37 106.41 18.17
N SER A 853 20.26 107.40 18.02
CA SER A 853 20.66 107.88 16.68
C SER A 853 21.51 106.85 15.92
N SER A 854 22.45 106.15 16.58
CA SER A 854 23.26 105.11 15.92
C SER A 854 22.44 103.91 15.45
N ALA A 855 21.31 103.62 16.11
CA ALA A 855 20.35 102.62 15.64
C ALA A 855 19.62 103.02 14.33
N SER A 856 19.69 104.30 13.92
CA SER A 856 19.08 104.82 12.69
C SER A 856 20.05 104.98 11.51
N GLU A 857 21.34 105.22 11.77
CA GLU A 857 22.36 105.47 10.73
C GLU A 857 23.16 104.22 10.30
N GLY A 858 22.95 103.07 10.95
CA GLY A 858 23.64 101.80 10.70
C GLY A 858 23.25 101.09 9.38
N ALA A 859 23.34 101.78 8.24
CA ALA A 859 22.79 101.32 6.96
C ALA A 859 23.80 101.35 5.79
N GLN A 860 24.84 100.49 5.82
CA GLN A 860 25.55 99.94 4.65
C GLN A 860 26.69 98.97 5.02
N SER A 861 26.37 97.69 5.24
CA SER A 861 27.33 96.56 5.09
C SER A 861 26.56 95.22 5.05
N PRO A 862 26.78 94.33 4.06
CA PRO A 862 26.11 93.04 4.00
C PRO A 862 26.93 91.95 4.72
N GLY A 863 26.36 91.28 5.73
CA GLY A 863 26.93 90.01 6.23
C GLY A 863 26.92 89.70 7.73
N SER A 864 25.96 90.17 8.53
CA SER A 864 25.69 89.59 9.87
C SER A 864 24.27 89.85 10.38
N ASN A 865 23.78 89.03 11.31
CA ASN A 865 22.39 89.04 11.77
C ASN A 865 22.09 90.18 12.76
N HIS A 866 21.84 91.39 12.25
CA HIS A 866 21.50 92.58 13.05
C HIS A 866 20.21 93.30 12.59
N GLU A 867 19.10 92.56 12.44
CA GLU A 867 17.74 93.15 12.33
C GLU A 867 17.19 93.71 13.66
N ILE A 868 17.96 93.65 14.76
CA ILE A 868 17.49 93.92 16.13
C ILE A 868 17.30 95.42 16.43
N ALA A 869 17.87 96.32 15.63
CA ALA A 869 17.99 97.74 15.97
C ALA A 869 16.80 98.66 15.56
N LYS A 870 15.79 98.16 14.84
CA LYS A 870 14.68 99.01 14.35
C LYS A 870 13.58 99.21 15.40
N GLY A 871 13.57 100.38 16.06
CA GLY A 871 12.34 101.00 16.57
C GLY A 871 12.24 101.30 18.07
N VAL A 872 13.22 100.92 18.91
CA VAL A 872 13.15 101.16 20.37
C VAL A 872 13.55 102.59 20.73
N ILE A 873 12.62 103.54 20.60
CA ILE A 873 12.79 104.91 21.09
C ILE A 873 12.31 104.98 22.54
N LEU A 874 13.22 105.21 23.50
CA LEU A 874 12.83 105.43 24.90
C LEU A 874 11.92 106.66 25.00
N SER A 875 10.70 106.52 25.52
CA SER A 875 9.84 107.69 25.79
C SER A 875 10.58 108.70 26.68
N PRO A 876 10.35 110.03 26.55
CA PRO A 876 11.04 111.01 27.38
C PRO A 876 10.87 110.77 28.89
N SER A 877 9.72 110.20 29.31
CA SER A 877 9.47 109.80 30.70
C SER A 877 10.31 108.58 31.11
N THR A 878 10.27 107.50 30.32
CA THR A 878 11.05 106.26 30.57
C THR A 878 12.55 106.56 30.60
N ARG A 879 13.03 107.36 29.65
CA ARG A 879 14.43 107.81 29.53
C ARG A 879 14.89 108.56 30.79
N ASN A 880 14.07 109.49 31.28
CA ASN A 880 14.37 110.22 32.52
C ASN A 880 14.40 109.29 33.75
N LYS A 881 13.46 108.34 33.87
CA LYS A 881 13.45 107.35 34.96
C LYS A 881 14.71 106.48 34.96
N VAL A 882 15.12 105.96 33.79
CA VAL A 882 16.33 105.16 33.61
C VAL A 882 17.59 105.94 34.00
N ILE A 883 17.71 107.20 33.55
CA ILE A 883 18.83 108.07 33.94
C ILE A 883 18.82 108.37 35.45
N GLN A 884 17.65 108.61 36.04
CA GLN A 884 17.53 108.93 37.46
C GLN A 884 17.94 107.73 38.33
N ALA A 885 17.45 106.53 38.02
CA ALA A 885 17.83 105.30 38.73
C ALA A 885 19.35 105.07 38.69
N TRP A 886 19.99 105.23 37.53
CA TRP A 886 21.45 105.12 37.38
C TRP A 886 22.23 106.14 38.24
N ILE A 887 21.72 107.38 38.36
CA ILE A 887 22.33 108.42 39.20
C ILE A 887 22.14 108.13 40.70
N GLU A 888 20.98 107.59 41.08
CA GLU A 888 20.59 107.37 42.48
C GLU A 888 21.10 106.05 43.06
N HIS A 889 21.37 105.04 42.23
CA HIS A 889 21.94 103.76 42.63
C HIS A 889 23.45 103.63 42.30
N ASP A 890 23.84 103.69 41.02
CA ASP A 890 25.20 103.33 40.60
C ASP A 890 26.25 104.42 40.85
N LEU A 891 25.85 105.70 40.75
CA LEU A 891 26.74 106.86 40.93
C LEU A 891 26.73 107.46 42.34
N ALA A 892 25.75 107.12 43.17
CA ALA A 892 25.57 107.71 44.50
C ALA A 892 26.81 107.61 45.43
N PRO A 893 27.59 106.51 45.46
CA PRO A 893 28.79 106.43 46.29
C PRO A 893 29.83 107.50 45.96
N TYR A 894 30.02 107.78 44.67
CA TYR A 894 31.03 108.72 44.17
C TYR A 894 30.63 110.19 44.40
N ALA A 895 29.34 110.51 44.25
CA ALA A 895 28.82 111.87 44.38
C ALA A 895 29.13 112.48 45.76
N ASN A 896 29.13 111.66 46.81
CA ASN A 896 29.39 112.08 48.17
C ASN A 896 30.88 112.40 48.42
N VAL A 897 31.80 111.63 47.83
CA VAL A 897 33.26 111.82 47.99
C VAL A 897 33.71 113.18 47.44
N VAL A 898 33.18 113.57 46.27
CA VAL A 898 33.50 114.86 45.63
C VAL A 898 33.10 116.06 46.51
N LEU A 899 31.98 115.96 47.24
CA LEU A 899 31.45 117.07 48.04
C LEU A 899 32.28 117.37 49.30
N VAL A 900 32.75 116.34 50.00
CA VAL A 900 33.50 116.51 51.26
C VAL A 900 34.86 117.17 51.00
N ASN A 901 35.55 116.77 49.92
CA ASN A 901 36.90 117.22 49.62
C ASN A 901 36.99 118.72 49.28
N PHE A 902 35.94 119.28 48.65
CA PHE A 902 35.85 120.72 48.38
C PHE A 902 35.81 121.55 49.68
N SER A 903 35.04 121.08 50.66
CA SER A 903 34.86 121.76 51.95
C SER A 903 36.19 121.89 52.71
N ILE A 904 37.02 120.84 52.72
CA ILE A 904 38.33 120.82 53.38
C ILE A 904 39.26 121.91 52.80
N LEU A 905 39.35 122.00 51.46
CA LEU A 905 40.17 123.00 50.79
C LEU A 905 39.78 124.43 51.18
N THR A 906 38.48 124.73 51.21
CA THR A 906 38.00 126.08 51.56
C THR A 906 38.33 126.48 53.00
N ALA A 907 38.33 125.52 53.93
CA ALA A 907 38.75 125.75 55.32
C ALA A 907 40.25 126.05 55.42
N SER A 908 41.11 125.32 54.70
CA SER A 908 42.57 125.54 54.71
C SER A 908 42.95 126.94 54.22
N ILE A 909 42.29 127.44 53.16
CA ILE A 909 42.58 128.77 52.60
C ILE A 909 42.19 129.88 53.60
N ALA A 910 41.05 129.74 54.29
CA ALA A 910 40.59 130.72 55.27
C ALA A 910 41.58 130.90 56.45
N VAL A 911 42.15 129.80 56.94
CA VAL A 911 43.15 129.82 58.04
C VAL A 911 44.42 130.58 57.62
N ILE A 912 44.95 130.31 56.43
CA ILE A 912 46.19 130.94 55.93
C ILE A 912 46.03 132.47 55.81
N VAL A 913 44.89 132.94 55.30
CA VAL A 913 44.60 134.38 55.19
C VAL A 913 44.46 135.03 56.59
N GLY A 914 43.85 134.34 57.55
CA GLY A 914 43.74 134.79 58.94
C GLY A 914 45.12 135.01 59.60
N CYS A 915 46.04 134.06 59.43
CA CYS A 915 47.40 134.17 59.99
C CYS A 915 48.20 135.34 59.40
N LEU A 916 48.09 135.60 58.10
CA LEU A 916 48.74 136.72 57.43
C LEU A 916 48.23 138.08 57.93
N LEU A 917 46.91 138.22 58.10
CA LEU A 917 46.29 139.44 58.62
C LEU A 917 46.65 139.71 60.10
N TRP A 918 46.92 138.66 60.88
CA TRP A 918 47.40 138.81 62.26
C TRP A 918 48.84 139.33 62.31
N MET A 919 49.77 138.76 61.54
CA MET A 919 51.18 139.19 61.55
C MET A 919 51.39 140.63 61.06
N LEU A 920 50.58 141.11 60.11
CA LEU A 920 50.65 142.50 59.65
C LEU A 920 50.23 143.52 60.73
N ARG A 921 49.45 143.10 61.74
CA ARG A 921 48.86 143.99 62.74
C ARG A 921 49.76 144.25 63.96
N THR A 922 50.72 143.36 64.23
CA THR A 922 51.59 143.45 65.42
C THR A 922 52.80 144.36 65.21
N VAL A 923 53.43 144.33 64.04
CA VAL A 923 54.68 145.07 63.77
C VAL A 923 54.50 146.60 63.83
N HIS A 924 53.33 147.12 63.44
CA HIS A 924 53.06 148.56 63.41
C HIS A 924 52.77 149.18 64.80
N SER A 925 52.76 148.37 65.88
CA SER A 925 52.28 148.78 67.21
C SER A 925 53.36 148.94 68.28
N SER A 926 54.63 148.61 68.01
CA SER A 926 55.66 148.44 69.06
C SER A 926 56.72 149.55 69.11
N VAL A 927 56.40 150.77 68.69
CA VAL A 927 57.20 151.97 69.01
C VAL A 927 56.61 152.68 70.24
N ASN A 928 56.52 151.97 71.38
CA ASN A 928 56.39 152.57 72.72
C ASN A 928 56.47 151.54 73.87
N THR A 929 57.04 152.02 74.99
CA THR A 929 56.82 151.62 76.41
C THR A 929 57.05 150.17 76.92
N HIS A 930 57.75 150.14 78.07
CA HIS A 930 58.18 149.03 78.92
C HIS A 930 57.11 148.07 79.52
N HIS A 931 57.61 146.88 79.94
CA HIS A 931 57.30 146.09 81.17
C HIS A 931 56.24 144.93 81.22
N LYS A 932 56.79 143.70 81.41
CA LYS A 932 56.51 142.66 82.45
C LYS A 932 55.31 141.66 82.42
N VAL A 933 55.67 140.35 82.49
CA VAL A 933 55.20 139.26 83.45
C VAL A 933 54.01 138.30 83.10
N GLU A 934 54.37 137.04 82.73
CA GLU A 934 53.97 135.70 83.33
C GLU A 934 52.60 134.95 83.01
N PRO A 935 52.24 133.70 83.49
CA PRO A 935 52.10 132.47 82.62
C PRO A 935 50.89 131.45 82.83
N GLU A 936 50.99 130.20 82.27
CA GLU A 936 50.28 128.86 82.53
C GLU A 936 48.84 128.55 81.93
N GLY A 937 48.32 127.30 81.67
CA GLY A 937 48.78 125.87 81.67
C GLY A 937 47.73 124.70 81.36
N ASP A 938 48.18 123.46 80.98
CA ASP A 938 47.75 122.00 81.22
C ASP A 938 46.58 121.06 80.63
N ASN A 939 46.94 119.76 80.27
CA ASN A 939 46.31 118.34 80.30
C ASN A 939 45.10 117.80 79.39
N ALA A 940 44.70 116.49 79.18
CA ALA A 940 45.26 115.05 79.12
C ALA A 940 44.22 113.89 78.70
N TRP A 941 44.60 112.56 78.54
CA TRP A 941 43.83 111.21 78.59
C TRP A 941 43.72 110.14 77.38
N ALA A 942 43.15 108.89 77.56
CA ALA A 942 43.19 107.61 76.71
C ALA A 942 41.94 106.60 76.83
N SER A 943 41.73 105.29 76.40
CA SER A 943 42.46 104.07 75.84
C SER A 943 41.53 102.84 75.32
N TYR A 944 42.06 101.60 74.99
CA TYR A 944 41.49 100.19 74.67
C TYR A 944 41.10 99.75 73.19
N GLY A 945 40.86 98.47 72.69
CA GLY A 945 40.65 97.02 73.14
C GLY A 945 40.78 95.88 72.01
N SER A 946 40.33 94.56 72.13
CA SER A 946 40.69 93.39 71.19
C SER A 946 39.93 91.97 71.26
N TYR A 947 39.96 91.02 70.23
CA TYR A 947 40.13 89.47 70.24
C TYR A 947 39.57 88.47 69.07
N MET A 948 40.35 87.43 68.62
CA MET A 948 40.18 85.95 68.12
C MET A 948 39.04 85.33 67.18
N HIS A 949 38.97 84.05 66.60
CA HIS A 949 39.88 82.98 65.98
C HIS A 949 39.25 81.58 65.45
N GLN A 950 39.87 80.84 64.46
CA GLN A 950 39.96 79.33 64.09
C GLN A 950 39.05 78.42 63.11
N LYS A 951 39.23 77.04 63.07
CA LYS A 951 39.08 76.01 61.93
C LYS A 951 38.23 74.69 62.19
N ALA A 952 37.82 73.86 61.17
CA ALA A 952 37.71 72.33 61.18
C ALA A 952 37.32 71.59 59.83
N GLN A 953 37.20 70.22 59.79
CA GLN A 953 36.93 69.28 58.64
C GLN A 953 35.91 68.13 58.98
N GLN A 954 35.42 67.29 58.01
CA GLN A 954 35.32 65.77 58.06
C GLN A 954 34.55 65.06 56.89
N ASN A 955 34.74 63.72 56.70
CA ASN A 955 34.00 62.82 55.74
C ASN A 955 34.31 61.28 55.91
N PRO A 956 33.34 60.33 56.07
CA PRO A 956 33.54 58.85 55.90
C PRO A 956 32.29 58.04 55.35
N PRO A 957 32.21 56.67 55.35
CA PRO A 957 32.97 55.65 54.58
C PRO A 957 32.07 54.57 53.86
N ARG A 958 32.62 53.39 53.46
CA ARG A 958 31.99 52.29 52.68
C ARG A 958 31.72 50.98 53.46
N THR A 959 30.72 50.18 53.04
CA THR A 959 30.46 48.73 53.33
C THR A 959 29.51 48.13 52.25
N PHE A 960 29.39 46.81 51.98
CA PHE A 960 30.31 45.67 52.18
C PHE A 960 30.24 44.59 51.06
N GLN A 961 29.43 43.51 51.15
CA GLN A 961 29.44 42.33 50.22
C GLN A 961 28.07 41.67 49.97
N ARG A 962 28.02 40.77 48.96
CA ARG A 962 26.94 39.81 48.64
C ARG A 962 26.72 38.76 49.74
N HIS A 963 25.53 38.16 49.77
CA HIS A 963 25.42 36.75 49.35
C HIS A 963 24.19 36.55 48.45
#